data_AF-A0A1T1B6H9-F1
#
_entry.id   AF-A0A1T1B6H9-F1
#
_cell.length_a   1.000
_cell.length_b   1.000
_cell.length_c   1.000
_cell.angle_alpha   90.00
_cell.angle_beta   90.00
_cell.angle_gamma   90.00
#
_symmetry.space_group_name_H-M   'P 1'
#
loop_
_entity.id
_entity.type
_entity.pdbx_description
1 polymer ?
#
loop_
_entity_poly.entity_id
_entity_poly.type
_entity_poly.pdbx_seq_one_letter_code
_entity_poly.pdbx_strand_id
1 'polypeptide(L)'
;MQRAALKVKSLAGKPAEVAAYLNTWIQANTRRLIRDRTVKSNLGEVGDAIPDWADQLSNSVAKGLLGPGAAQDLTLGTTRQMSRTHHGLEFVTIGNLSGAYQAQDTIGSATTHEVAVLRGILAAIPVRERAAVAAAYAKLNGGKTLSATLGERIRDPNLRAPLMALIPPPVSDATLTHDAFLEQLAVGLVYSNQPADEMNADTLDERRHSNPAALLTHFGFKAGPLVRGRWGFQMRVFLPIPGKAKWPHPIVAFRGTEGVQLDVKGDAAAKKAAAAKDKTDQIVRDARSLAVEGSVDTVIGDASPTQIGWLQVQPNLKLIDANLSRLTGKAVSTGHSLGGGIAQLVTALRPAHFSSVVTFQAPGIDAAEVQKVRQYNAGAGQGAPITARHYRVDGDIVPTAGEQALDGQIYYFDRSSRPAGSRVPFQSSVAENVQAGHVTPMLSTYIRGSKPVHPDLQVLATQGLRDEATLQPGKDKRDVQTTFSGSYSAARDPRINTEANRKLATGKLHLMPGEDPFEAVIYANIAYNTLLSHIEAVAGDRNVKTYEAFKQRCAAILNSTGPLPLDPDDVSLASLLKLDHYEDDYDSTPMPTPYGMPVYQKKAMPIVTYLESGVKIPQRVADQVRVQLREIWTAWRGQ
;
A
#
# COMPACT_ATOMS: atom_id res chain seq x y z
N MET A 1 1.66 -5.56 -42.53
CA MET A 1 1.73 -4.15 -42.09
C MET A 1 0.98 -3.19 -43.01
N GLN A 2 1.43 -2.94 -44.26
CA GLN A 2 0.79 -1.96 -45.17
C GLN A 2 -0.71 -2.19 -45.40
N ARG A 3 -1.13 -3.45 -45.64
CA ARG A 3 -2.55 -3.81 -45.79
C ARG A 3 -3.39 -3.45 -44.55
N ALA A 4 -2.85 -3.69 -43.35
CA ALA A 4 -3.54 -3.39 -42.09
C ALA A 4 -3.65 -1.87 -41.86
N ALA A 5 -2.58 -1.11 -42.15
CA ALA A 5 -2.60 0.35 -42.08
C ALA A 5 -3.56 0.96 -43.12
N LEU A 6 -3.63 0.43 -44.34
CA LEU A 6 -4.60 0.86 -45.36
C LEU A 6 -6.03 0.59 -44.91
N LYS A 7 -6.29 -0.57 -44.27
CA LYS A 7 -7.61 -0.86 -43.71
C LYS A 7 -8.02 0.17 -42.65
N VAL A 8 -7.13 0.53 -41.72
CA VAL A 8 -7.41 1.58 -40.71
C VAL A 8 -7.68 2.92 -41.40
N LYS A 9 -6.87 3.31 -42.38
CA LYS A 9 -7.08 4.56 -43.14
C LYS A 9 -8.43 4.59 -43.86
N SER A 10 -8.89 3.46 -44.39
CA SER A 10 -10.23 3.35 -45.01
C SER A 10 -11.39 3.49 -44.02
N LEU A 11 -11.12 3.42 -42.72
CA LEU A 11 -12.09 3.56 -41.62
C LEU A 11 -11.97 4.92 -40.92
N ALA A 12 -11.25 5.89 -41.49
CA ALA A 12 -11.10 7.21 -40.90
C ALA A 12 -12.47 7.89 -40.65
N GLY A 13 -12.61 8.57 -39.51
CA GLY A 13 -13.87 9.15 -39.06
C GLY A 13 -14.85 8.16 -38.42
N LYS A 14 -14.49 6.87 -38.33
CA LYS A 14 -15.36 5.80 -37.80
C LYS A 14 -14.75 5.09 -36.60
N PRO A 15 -14.70 5.74 -35.42
CA PRO A 15 -13.95 5.24 -34.27
C PRO A 15 -14.40 3.86 -33.76
N ALA A 16 -15.69 3.54 -33.86
CA ALA A 16 -16.22 2.23 -33.47
C ALA A 16 -15.77 1.09 -34.40
N GLU A 17 -15.71 1.34 -35.72
CA GLU A 17 -15.23 0.35 -36.70
C GLU A 17 -13.73 0.10 -36.54
N VAL A 18 -12.94 1.16 -36.29
CA VAL A 18 -11.51 1.04 -35.98
C VAL A 18 -11.28 0.25 -34.69
N ALA A 19 -12.06 0.54 -33.64
CA ALA A 19 -11.98 -0.17 -32.37
C ALA A 19 -12.32 -1.67 -32.50
N ALA A 20 -13.37 -2.01 -33.26
CA ALA A 20 -13.72 -3.39 -33.55
C ALA A 20 -12.60 -4.11 -34.32
N TYR A 21 -12.03 -3.46 -35.35
CA TYR A 21 -10.90 -4.00 -36.10
C TYR A 21 -9.68 -4.27 -35.20
N LEU A 22 -9.32 -3.32 -34.33
CA LEU A 22 -8.25 -3.49 -33.35
C LEU A 22 -8.51 -4.70 -32.45
N ASN A 23 -9.72 -4.82 -31.90
CA ASN A 23 -10.09 -5.92 -31.01
C ASN A 23 -9.97 -7.27 -31.73
N THR A 24 -10.56 -7.40 -32.92
CA THR A 24 -10.47 -8.63 -33.73
C THR A 24 -9.03 -8.98 -34.07
N TRP A 25 -8.23 -7.98 -34.47
CA TRP A 25 -6.82 -8.20 -34.81
C TRP A 25 -6.02 -8.69 -33.59
N ILE A 26 -6.19 -8.05 -32.44
CA ILE A 26 -5.53 -8.42 -31.19
C ILE A 26 -5.90 -9.86 -30.80
N GLN A 27 -7.18 -10.22 -30.83
CA GLN A 27 -7.63 -11.57 -30.49
C GLN A 27 -7.05 -12.62 -31.46
N ALA A 28 -7.11 -12.36 -32.76
CA ALA A 28 -6.60 -13.30 -33.78
C ALA A 28 -5.08 -13.50 -33.73
N ASN A 29 -4.32 -12.55 -33.17
CA ASN A 29 -2.86 -12.60 -33.08
C ASN A 29 -2.35 -12.83 -31.65
N THR A 30 -3.26 -13.08 -30.71
CA THR A 30 -2.91 -13.54 -29.37
C THR A 30 -2.70 -15.05 -29.43
N ARG A 31 -1.48 -15.50 -29.11
CA ARG A 31 -1.18 -16.94 -29.04
C ARG A 31 -1.19 -17.39 -27.60
N ARG A 32 -1.76 -18.57 -27.36
CA ARG A 32 -1.66 -19.27 -26.09
C ARG A 32 -0.28 -19.94 -25.99
N LEU A 33 0.60 -19.38 -25.19
CA LEU A 33 1.82 -20.03 -24.74
C LEU A 33 1.46 -21.00 -23.62
N ILE A 34 1.81 -22.26 -23.83
CA ILE A 34 1.78 -23.28 -22.80
C ILE A 34 3.19 -23.35 -22.22
N ARG A 35 3.33 -23.28 -20.89
CA ARG A 35 4.63 -23.40 -20.21
C ARG A 35 4.63 -24.69 -19.38
N ASP A 36 5.23 -25.74 -19.94
CA ASP A 36 5.23 -27.08 -19.34
C ASP A 36 6.32 -27.30 -18.27
N ARG A 37 6.86 -26.23 -17.66
CA ARG A 37 7.96 -26.34 -16.67
C ARG A 37 7.63 -25.64 -15.36
N THR A 38 8.24 -26.11 -14.27
CA THR A 38 8.12 -25.54 -12.92
C THR A 38 8.65 -24.09 -12.86
N VAL A 39 8.19 -23.31 -11.87
CA VAL A 39 8.62 -21.91 -11.65
C VAL A 39 10.15 -21.77 -11.63
N LYS A 40 10.83 -22.61 -10.84
CA LYS A 40 12.29 -22.60 -10.72
C LYS A 40 12.98 -22.91 -12.06
N SER A 41 12.45 -23.88 -12.81
CA SER A 41 12.94 -24.22 -14.13
C SER A 41 12.71 -23.12 -15.20
N ASN A 42 11.69 -22.29 -15.04
CA ASN A 42 11.38 -21.20 -15.96
C ASN A 42 12.19 -19.93 -15.70
N LEU A 43 12.76 -19.79 -14.50
CA LEU A 43 13.57 -18.63 -14.10
C LEU A 43 15.07 -18.79 -14.40
N GLY A 44 15.53 -20.00 -14.78
CA GLY A 44 16.93 -20.25 -15.16
C GLY A 44 17.92 -19.85 -14.06
N GLU A 45 19.07 -19.29 -14.43
CA GLU A 45 20.11 -18.80 -13.49
C GLU A 45 19.58 -17.75 -12.48
N VAL A 46 18.49 -17.03 -12.82
CA VAL A 46 17.85 -16.06 -11.91
C VAL A 46 17.06 -16.77 -10.81
N GLY A 47 16.52 -17.96 -11.09
CA GLY A 47 15.86 -18.82 -10.09
C GLY A 47 16.83 -19.45 -9.10
N ASP A 48 18.08 -19.67 -9.51
CA ASP A 48 19.16 -20.17 -8.65
C ASP A 48 19.81 -19.05 -7.80
N ALA A 49 19.59 -17.78 -8.17
CA ALA A 49 20.08 -16.60 -7.45
C ALA A 49 19.09 -16.04 -6.42
N ILE A 50 17.88 -16.61 -6.28
CA ILE A 50 16.92 -16.22 -5.24
C ILE A 50 17.46 -16.75 -3.90
N PRO A 51 17.78 -15.88 -2.92
CA PRO A 51 18.26 -16.32 -1.61
C PRO A 51 17.24 -17.23 -0.92
N ASP A 52 17.70 -18.29 -0.26
CA ASP A 52 16.82 -19.27 0.39
C ASP A 52 15.79 -18.64 1.34
N TRP A 53 16.10 -17.50 1.97
CA TRP A 53 15.16 -16.78 2.84
C TRP A 53 14.07 -16.02 2.06
N ALA A 54 14.35 -15.54 0.85
CA ALA A 54 13.36 -14.90 -0.03
C ALA A 54 12.49 -15.93 -0.76
N ASP A 55 13.07 -17.08 -1.10
CA ASP A 55 12.34 -18.27 -1.54
C ASP A 55 11.46 -18.78 -0.39
N GLN A 56 11.96 -18.85 0.84
CA GLN A 56 11.17 -19.21 2.03
C GLN A 56 10.11 -18.17 2.38
N LEU A 57 10.35 -16.86 2.28
CA LEU A 57 9.32 -15.84 2.54
C LEU A 57 8.23 -15.88 1.45
N SER A 58 8.62 -16.05 0.17
CA SER A 58 7.70 -16.26 -0.94
C SER A 58 7.01 -17.64 -0.93
N ASN A 59 7.57 -18.65 -0.24
CA ASN A 59 7.01 -20.00 -0.16
C ASN A 59 6.40 -20.34 1.20
N SER A 60 6.55 -19.54 2.26
CA SER A 60 5.95 -19.76 3.57
C SER A 60 4.75 -18.82 3.77
N VAL A 61 4.98 -17.53 3.57
CA VAL A 61 3.93 -16.50 3.58
C VAL A 61 3.10 -16.68 2.33
N ALA A 62 3.70 -16.63 1.13
CA ALA A 62 2.91 -16.65 -0.10
C ALA A 62 2.27 -18.02 -0.46
N LYS A 63 2.84 -19.17 -0.04
CA LYS A 63 2.20 -20.49 -0.27
C LYS A 63 1.06 -20.77 0.71
N GLY A 64 1.21 -20.35 1.97
CA GLY A 64 0.16 -20.44 2.99
C GLY A 64 -0.95 -19.40 2.81
N LEU A 65 -0.62 -18.20 2.31
CA LEU A 65 -1.53 -17.06 2.13
C LEU A 65 -2.08 -16.87 0.71
N LEU A 66 -1.53 -17.49 -0.33
CA LEU A 66 -1.96 -17.17 -1.72
C LEU A 66 -2.36 -18.41 -2.51
N GLY A 67 -1.91 -19.60 -2.11
CA GLY A 67 -2.09 -20.83 -2.86
C GLY A 67 -1.16 -20.95 -4.08
N PRO A 68 -1.03 -22.15 -4.69
CA PRO A 68 0.03 -22.43 -5.67
C PRO A 68 -0.03 -21.56 -6.93
N GLY A 69 -1.23 -21.30 -7.46
CA GLY A 69 -1.41 -20.49 -8.69
C GLY A 69 -1.05 -19.03 -8.51
N ALA A 70 -1.39 -18.42 -7.36
CA ALA A 70 -1.05 -17.04 -7.06
C ALA A 70 0.45 -16.86 -6.75
N ALA A 71 1.05 -17.80 -6.01
CA ALA A 71 2.50 -17.82 -5.80
C ALA A 71 3.26 -17.94 -7.14
N GLN A 72 2.72 -18.69 -8.10
CA GLN A 72 3.31 -18.81 -9.43
C GLN A 72 3.14 -17.55 -10.30
N ASP A 73 1.96 -16.93 -10.33
CA ASP A 73 1.76 -15.68 -11.07
C ASP A 73 2.63 -14.55 -10.49
N LEU A 74 2.80 -14.50 -9.16
CA LEU A 74 3.71 -13.58 -8.50
C LEU A 74 5.18 -13.85 -8.80
N THR A 75 5.61 -15.11 -8.86
CA THR A 75 6.98 -15.48 -9.28
C THR A 75 7.24 -15.25 -10.78
N LEU A 76 6.21 -15.00 -11.57
CA LEU A 76 6.30 -14.47 -12.94
C LEU A 76 6.22 -12.94 -13.01
N GLY A 77 6.16 -12.26 -11.86
CA GLY A 77 6.14 -10.79 -11.75
C GLY A 77 4.81 -10.17 -12.14
N THR A 78 3.72 -10.94 -12.12
CA THR A 78 2.39 -10.43 -12.45
C THR A 78 1.44 -10.60 -11.28
N THR A 79 0.74 -9.51 -10.98
CA THR A 79 -0.36 -9.49 -10.00
C THR A 79 -1.71 -9.42 -10.70
N ARG A 80 -1.70 -9.14 -12.00
CA ARG A 80 -2.88 -9.16 -12.87
C ARG A 80 -3.10 -10.60 -13.35
N GLN A 81 -4.30 -11.14 -13.11
CA GLN A 81 -4.74 -12.47 -13.53
C GLN A 81 -4.21 -12.79 -14.92
N MET A 82 -3.25 -13.70 -14.99
CA MET A 82 -2.77 -14.26 -16.26
C MET A 82 -3.04 -15.75 -16.38
N SER A 83 -3.48 -16.42 -15.31
CA SER A 83 -3.99 -17.79 -15.41
C SER A 83 -5.50 -17.82 -15.12
N ARG A 84 -6.32 -18.01 -16.16
CA ARG A 84 -7.43 -18.95 -15.96
C ARG A 84 -6.77 -20.31 -15.89
N THR A 85 -6.39 -20.73 -14.69
CA THR A 85 -5.94 -22.09 -14.43
C THR A 85 -7.13 -22.99 -14.76
N HIS A 86 -7.15 -23.52 -15.99
CA HIS A 86 -7.98 -24.67 -16.31
C HIS A 86 -7.27 -25.89 -15.73
N HIS A 87 -7.37 -26.07 -14.42
CA HIS A 87 -7.28 -27.43 -13.90
C HIS A 87 -8.60 -28.09 -14.27
N GLY A 88 -8.53 -29.12 -15.13
CA GLY A 88 -9.61 -30.09 -15.16
C GLY A 88 -9.84 -30.53 -13.72
N LEU A 89 -11.08 -30.35 -13.26
CA LEU A 89 -11.64 -30.78 -11.97
C LEU A 89 -10.77 -31.81 -11.24
N GLU A 90 -10.07 -31.42 -10.17
CA GLU A 90 -9.77 -32.29 -9.01
C GLU A 90 -8.95 -31.54 -7.97
N PHE A 91 -9.28 -31.76 -6.71
CA PHE A 91 -8.57 -31.25 -5.54
C PHE A 91 -7.07 -31.60 -5.61
N VAL A 92 -6.20 -30.59 -5.69
CA VAL A 92 -4.76 -30.80 -5.50
C VAL A 92 -4.50 -30.96 -4.00
N THR A 93 -4.44 -32.20 -3.55
CA THR A 93 -3.84 -32.56 -2.26
C THR A 93 -2.34 -32.23 -2.26
N ILE A 94 -1.79 -31.99 -1.06
CA ILE A 94 -0.45 -31.45 -0.76
C ILE A 94 0.73 -32.25 -1.38
N GLY A 95 0.47 -33.35 -2.12
CA GLY A 95 1.49 -34.28 -2.62
C GLY A 95 1.74 -34.32 -4.14
N ASN A 96 0.99 -33.62 -5.00
CA ASN A 96 1.17 -33.78 -6.46
C ASN A 96 1.48 -32.46 -7.18
N LEU A 97 2.79 -32.23 -7.43
CA LEU A 97 3.37 -30.97 -7.94
C LEU A 97 3.76 -31.01 -9.43
N SER A 98 3.33 -32.01 -10.20
CA SER A 98 3.80 -32.27 -11.57
C SER A 98 2.77 -32.05 -12.69
N GLY A 99 1.75 -31.22 -12.46
CA GLY A 99 0.80 -30.83 -13.52
C GLY A 99 1.43 -29.86 -14.54
N ALA A 100 1.19 -30.07 -15.83
CA ALA A 100 1.51 -29.08 -16.86
C ALA A 100 0.58 -27.85 -16.72
N TYR A 101 1.15 -26.64 -16.73
CA TYR A 101 0.39 -25.40 -16.53
C TYR A 101 0.26 -24.60 -17.83
N GLN A 102 -0.97 -24.20 -18.16
CA GLN A 102 -1.27 -23.44 -19.37
C GLN A 102 -1.55 -21.97 -19.03
N ALA A 103 -0.54 -21.10 -19.11
CA ALA A 103 -0.78 -19.66 -19.05
C ALA A 103 0.28 -18.86 -19.80
N GLN A 104 -0.12 -18.27 -20.93
CA GLN A 104 0.32 -16.97 -21.44
C GLN A 104 -0.36 -16.67 -22.78
N ASP A 105 -1.42 -15.89 -22.78
CA ASP A 105 -1.91 -15.28 -24.02
C ASP A 105 -1.03 -14.05 -24.34
N THR A 106 -0.07 -14.21 -25.25
CA THR A 106 0.87 -13.13 -25.58
C THR A 106 0.81 -12.78 -27.07
N ILE A 107 1.05 -11.51 -27.35
CA ILE A 107 1.35 -11.03 -28.69
C ILE A 107 2.87 -10.90 -28.78
N GLY A 108 3.49 -11.66 -29.68
CA GLY A 108 4.90 -11.48 -30.02
C GLY A 108 5.92 -12.26 -29.18
N SER A 109 5.56 -13.41 -28.60
CA SER A 109 6.50 -14.22 -27.80
C SER A 109 7.66 -14.88 -28.57
N ALA A 110 7.79 -14.64 -29.89
CA ALA A 110 8.97 -15.05 -30.67
C ALA A 110 9.32 -14.15 -31.87
N THR A 111 8.47 -13.18 -32.24
CA THR A 111 8.70 -12.31 -33.40
C THR A 111 8.32 -10.85 -33.10
N THR A 112 9.25 -9.93 -33.37
CA THR A 112 9.01 -8.47 -33.37
C THR A 112 7.96 -8.04 -34.42
N HIS A 113 7.52 -8.95 -35.28
CA HIS A 113 6.65 -8.68 -36.42
C HIS A 113 5.23 -8.26 -36.02
N GLU A 114 4.55 -9.00 -35.14
CA GLU A 114 3.17 -8.69 -34.74
C GLU A 114 3.10 -7.33 -34.03
N VAL A 115 4.05 -7.04 -33.15
CA VAL A 115 4.19 -5.74 -32.49
C VAL A 115 4.43 -4.62 -33.52
N ALA A 116 5.28 -4.86 -34.52
CA ALA A 116 5.51 -3.90 -35.60
C ALA A 116 4.26 -3.65 -36.46
N VAL A 117 3.49 -4.70 -36.77
CA VAL A 117 2.21 -4.56 -37.48
C VAL A 117 1.22 -3.74 -36.65
N LEU A 118 1.10 -4.04 -35.35
CA LEU A 118 0.22 -3.32 -34.44
C LEU A 118 0.63 -1.85 -34.30
N ARG A 119 1.92 -1.56 -34.21
CA ARG A 119 2.45 -0.20 -34.26
C ARG A 119 2.02 0.51 -35.54
N GLY A 120 2.11 -0.17 -36.69
CA GLY A 120 1.64 0.36 -37.97
C GLY A 120 0.13 0.64 -38.02
N ILE A 121 -0.68 -0.24 -37.39
CA ILE A 121 -2.13 -0.05 -37.24
C ILE A 121 -2.42 1.18 -36.38
N LEU A 122 -1.81 1.29 -35.19
CA LEU A 122 -2.02 2.42 -34.27
C LEU A 122 -1.52 3.74 -34.86
N ALA A 123 -0.39 3.74 -35.55
CA ALA A 123 0.17 4.92 -36.21
C ALA A 123 -0.70 5.41 -37.37
N ALA A 124 -1.49 4.53 -38.00
CA ALA A 124 -2.41 4.88 -39.07
C ALA A 124 -3.69 5.58 -38.57
N ILE A 125 -3.97 5.55 -37.25
CA ILE A 125 -5.09 6.26 -36.65
C ILE A 125 -4.75 7.76 -36.58
N PRO A 126 -5.56 8.66 -37.18
CA PRO A 126 -5.35 10.09 -37.10
C PRO A 126 -5.27 10.55 -35.64
N VAL A 127 -4.31 11.43 -35.31
CA VAL A 127 -4.07 11.88 -33.93
C VAL A 127 -5.34 12.39 -33.25
N ARG A 128 -6.14 13.19 -33.97
CA ARG A 128 -7.43 13.74 -33.52
C ARG A 128 -8.50 12.68 -33.21
N GLU A 129 -8.36 11.46 -33.74
CA GLU A 129 -9.34 10.38 -33.59
C GLU A 129 -8.93 9.35 -32.52
N ARG A 130 -7.67 9.36 -32.07
CA ARG A 130 -7.14 8.37 -31.12
C ARG A 130 -7.92 8.29 -29.82
N ALA A 131 -8.36 9.43 -29.28
CA ALA A 131 -9.19 9.49 -28.08
C ALA A 131 -10.55 8.82 -28.28
N ALA A 132 -11.23 9.12 -29.38
CA ALA A 132 -12.52 8.52 -29.72
C ALA A 132 -12.41 7.01 -29.97
N VAL A 133 -11.35 6.56 -30.67
CA VAL A 133 -11.07 5.14 -30.89
C VAL A 133 -10.80 4.41 -29.57
N ALA A 134 -9.99 4.99 -28.68
CA ALA A 134 -9.70 4.40 -27.38
C ALA A 134 -10.96 4.27 -26.51
N ALA A 135 -11.81 5.31 -26.50
CA ALA A 135 -13.10 5.28 -25.80
C ALA A 135 -14.06 4.24 -26.40
N ALA A 136 -14.14 4.15 -27.74
CA ALA A 136 -14.95 3.15 -28.42
C ALA A 136 -14.46 1.72 -28.13
N TYR A 137 -13.14 1.51 -28.08
CA TYR A 137 -12.53 0.24 -27.69
C TYR A 137 -12.91 -0.13 -26.26
N ALA A 138 -12.80 0.81 -25.33
CA ALA A 138 -13.18 0.59 -23.94
C ALA A 138 -14.67 0.21 -23.85
N LYS A 139 -15.57 0.94 -24.52
CA LYS A 139 -17.01 0.62 -24.57
C LYS A 139 -17.27 -0.79 -25.10
N LEU A 140 -16.63 -1.16 -26.22
CA LEU A 140 -16.74 -2.50 -26.82
C LEU A 140 -16.31 -3.61 -25.87
N ASN A 141 -15.28 -3.36 -25.06
CA ASN A 141 -14.72 -4.33 -24.11
C ASN A 141 -15.24 -4.16 -22.68
N GLY A 142 -16.43 -3.55 -22.53
CA GLY A 142 -17.12 -3.35 -21.25
C GLY A 142 -16.35 -2.52 -20.23
N GLY A 143 -15.51 -1.60 -20.68
CA GLY A 143 -14.70 -0.70 -19.85
C GLY A 143 -13.20 -1.03 -19.82
N LYS A 144 -12.77 -2.19 -20.36
CA LYS A 144 -11.34 -2.52 -20.47
C LYS A 144 -10.69 -1.70 -21.58
N THR A 145 -9.71 -0.88 -21.25
CA THR A 145 -9.07 0.02 -22.21
C THR A 145 -8.15 -0.70 -23.19
N LEU A 146 -7.85 -0.05 -24.32
CA LEU A 146 -6.89 -0.56 -25.30
C LEU A 146 -5.50 -0.73 -24.66
N SER A 147 -5.08 0.23 -23.84
CA SER A 147 -3.82 0.16 -23.08
C SER A 147 -3.79 -1.01 -22.11
N ALA A 148 -4.89 -1.31 -21.41
CA ALA A 148 -5.00 -2.51 -20.56
C ALA A 148 -4.83 -3.81 -21.35
N THR A 149 -5.51 -3.91 -22.50
CA THR A 149 -5.33 -5.08 -23.38
C THR A 149 -3.87 -5.23 -23.81
N LEU A 150 -3.22 -4.16 -24.22
CA LEU A 150 -1.82 -4.21 -24.67
C LEU A 150 -0.85 -4.49 -23.51
N GLY A 151 -1.12 -3.96 -22.32
CA GLY A 151 -0.33 -4.24 -21.12
C GLY A 151 -0.34 -5.70 -20.72
N GLU A 152 -1.50 -6.36 -20.84
CA GLU A 152 -1.63 -7.79 -20.56
C GLU A 152 -0.97 -8.66 -21.64
N ARG A 153 -1.14 -8.29 -22.92
CA ARG A 153 -0.69 -9.11 -24.06
C ARG A 153 0.78 -8.87 -24.46
N ILE A 154 1.36 -7.72 -24.12
CA ILE A 154 2.74 -7.34 -24.47
C ILE A 154 3.45 -6.94 -23.18
N ARG A 155 4.15 -7.90 -22.57
CA ARG A 155 4.79 -7.75 -21.27
C ARG A 155 6.17 -7.09 -21.31
N ASP A 156 6.88 -7.20 -22.44
CA ASP A 156 8.16 -6.51 -22.61
C ASP A 156 7.94 -4.99 -22.67
N PRO A 157 8.43 -4.21 -21.67
CA PRO A 157 8.25 -2.77 -21.65
C PRO A 157 8.90 -2.09 -22.86
N ASN A 158 9.98 -2.66 -23.42
CA ASN A 158 10.68 -2.10 -24.58
C ASN A 158 9.85 -2.21 -25.86
N LEU A 159 9.06 -3.28 -26.00
CA LEU A 159 8.13 -3.46 -27.12
C LEU A 159 6.84 -2.66 -26.93
N ARG A 160 6.38 -2.52 -25.69
CA ARG A 160 5.10 -1.88 -25.36
C ARG A 160 5.18 -0.35 -25.34
N ALA A 161 6.24 0.24 -24.80
CA ALA A 161 6.34 1.70 -24.66
C ALA A 161 6.12 2.47 -25.99
N PRO A 162 6.69 2.04 -27.14
CA PRO A 162 6.41 2.67 -28.43
C PRO A 162 4.95 2.58 -28.88
N LEU A 163 4.20 1.54 -28.47
CA LEU A 163 2.78 1.41 -28.74
C LEU A 163 1.96 2.34 -27.85
N MET A 164 2.31 2.44 -26.56
CA MET A 164 1.63 3.33 -25.61
C MET A 164 1.74 4.79 -26.02
N ALA A 165 2.87 5.22 -26.61
CA ALA A 165 3.03 6.57 -27.16
C ALA A 165 2.08 6.90 -28.32
N LEU A 166 1.45 5.89 -28.94
CA LEU A 166 0.46 6.07 -30.01
C LEU A 166 -0.99 6.06 -29.50
N ILE A 167 -1.18 5.84 -28.20
CA ILE A 167 -2.48 5.80 -27.53
C ILE A 167 -2.59 7.07 -26.69
N PRO A 168 -3.81 7.63 -26.50
CA PRO A 168 -3.99 8.75 -25.60
C PRO A 168 -3.39 8.46 -24.21
N PRO A 169 -2.75 9.44 -23.57
CA PRO A 169 -2.19 9.25 -22.24
C PRO A 169 -3.28 8.80 -21.26
N PRO A 170 -2.90 8.02 -20.24
CA PRO A 170 -3.84 7.39 -19.33
C PRO A 170 -4.68 8.37 -18.51
N VAL A 171 -4.11 9.55 -18.26
CA VAL A 171 -4.67 10.65 -17.51
C VAL A 171 -4.28 11.95 -18.21
N SER A 172 -5.08 13.00 -18.05
CA SER A 172 -4.71 14.34 -18.53
C SER A 172 -3.51 14.86 -17.72
N ASP A 173 -2.76 15.81 -18.28
CA ASP A 173 -1.65 16.46 -17.58
C ASP A 173 -2.10 17.08 -16.25
N ALA A 174 -3.32 17.63 -16.19
CA ALA A 174 -3.88 18.19 -14.95
C ALA A 174 -4.11 17.11 -13.88
N THR A 175 -4.70 15.96 -14.26
CA THR A 175 -4.90 14.82 -13.34
C THR A 175 -3.57 14.21 -12.93
N LEU A 176 -2.64 14.02 -13.88
CA LEU A 176 -1.30 13.50 -13.59
C LEU A 176 -0.55 14.41 -12.62
N THR A 177 -0.62 15.73 -12.82
CA THR A 177 0.03 16.71 -11.94
C THR A 177 -0.53 16.62 -10.52
N HIS A 178 -1.86 16.61 -10.38
CA HIS A 178 -2.51 16.50 -9.08
C HIS A 178 -2.16 15.18 -8.38
N ASP A 179 -2.32 14.06 -9.08
CA ASP A 179 -2.13 12.75 -8.46
C ASP A 179 -0.65 12.45 -8.19
N ALA A 180 0.28 12.97 -9.00
CA ALA A 180 1.71 12.91 -8.70
C ALA A 180 2.11 13.81 -7.51
N PHE A 181 1.43 14.95 -7.30
CA PHE A 181 1.59 15.72 -6.07
C PHE A 181 1.08 14.93 -4.86
N LEU A 182 -0.08 14.28 -4.97
CA LEU A 182 -0.61 13.39 -3.92
C LEU A 182 0.33 12.22 -3.62
N GLU A 183 1.03 11.67 -4.63
CA GLU A 183 2.05 10.64 -4.42
C GLU A 183 3.19 11.15 -3.52
N GLN A 184 3.60 12.42 -3.65
CA GLN A 184 4.62 13.00 -2.77
C GLN A 184 4.17 12.95 -1.31
N LEU A 185 2.90 13.30 -1.08
CA LEU A 185 2.31 13.34 0.25
C LEU A 185 2.15 11.93 0.82
N ALA A 186 1.62 11.01 0.02
CA ALA A 186 1.25 9.66 0.42
C ALA A 186 2.44 8.71 0.59
N VAL A 187 3.47 8.82 -0.26
CA VAL A 187 4.62 7.89 -0.26
C VAL A 187 5.86 8.51 0.41
N GLY A 188 5.89 9.83 0.59
CA GLY A 188 7.02 10.55 1.19
C GLY A 188 6.63 11.28 2.47
N LEU A 189 5.95 12.42 2.34
CA LEU A 189 5.83 13.38 3.44
C LEU A 189 5.03 12.85 4.65
N VAL A 190 4.05 11.96 4.46
CA VAL A 190 3.32 11.36 5.58
C VAL A 190 4.16 10.35 6.37
N TYR A 191 5.18 9.75 5.75
CA TYR A 191 6.14 8.86 6.40
C TYR A 191 7.21 9.61 7.19
N SER A 192 7.43 10.90 6.87
CA SER A 192 8.40 11.72 7.57
C SER A 192 7.92 12.07 8.99
N ASN A 193 8.77 11.75 9.96
CA ASN A 193 8.65 12.17 11.35
C ASN A 193 9.06 13.63 11.59
N GLN A 194 9.49 14.35 10.54
CA GLN A 194 9.86 15.76 10.66
C GLN A 194 8.66 16.60 11.17
N PRO A 195 8.92 17.53 12.09
CA PRO A 195 7.98 18.57 12.48
C PRO A 195 7.41 19.33 11.28
N ALA A 196 6.21 19.87 11.44
CA ALA A 196 5.52 20.57 10.35
C ALA A 196 6.28 21.83 9.89
N ASP A 197 6.85 22.58 10.82
CA ASP A 197 7.68 23.76 10.55
C ASP A 197 8.93 23.41 9.76
N GLU A 198 9.62 22.31 10.09
CA GLU A 198 10.76 21.81 9.31
C GLU A 198 10.36 21.40 7.90
N MET A 199 9.25 20.68 7.73
CA MET A 199 8.76 20.25 6.40
C MET A 199 8.30 21.43 5.52
N ASN A 200 7.88 22.52 6.16
CA ASN A 200 7.53 23.78 5.48
C ASN A 200 8.75 24.70 5.30
N ALA A 201 9.90 24.40 5.92
CA ALA A 201 11.19 25.05 5.73
C ALA A 201 12.05 24.25 4.73
N ASP A 202 12.95 24.90 4.01
CA ASP A 202 13.73 24.28 2.91
C ASP A 202 14.62 23.13 3.42
N THR A 203 14.04 21.93 3.44
CA THR A 203 14.64 20.68 3.93
C THR A 203 14.56 19.63 2.83
N LEU A 204 15.53 18.70 2.83
CA LEU A 204 15.50 17.53 1.98
C LEU A 204 14.95 16.34 2.75
N ASP A 205 14.09 15.57 2.10
CA ASP A 205 13.71 14.25 2.56
C ASP A 205 14.92 13.31 2.45
N GLU A 206 15.41 12.80 3.57
CA GLU A 206 16.63 12.00 3.64
C GLU A 206 16.51 10.67 2.89
N ARG A 207 15.30 10.09 2.85
CA ARG A 207 15.08 8.74 2.30
C ARG A 207 15.08 8.72 0.77
N ARG A 208 14.42 9.69 0.14
CA ARG A 208 14.13 9.71 -1.31
C ARG A 208 14.55 11.00 -1.99
N HIS A 209 15.26 11.87 -1.27
CA HIS A 209 15.87 13.10 -1.77
C HIS A 209 14.85 14.00 -2.48
N SER A 210 13.60 14.05 -1.98
CA SER A 210 12.63 15.06 -2.38
C SER A 210 12.85 16.37 -1.62
N ASN A 211 12.31 17.48 -2.12
CA ASN A 211 12.24 18.74 -1.38
C ASN A 211 10.77 19.04 -1.02
N PRO A 212 10.31 18.63 0.18
CA PRO A 212 8.96 18.89 0.66
C PRO A 212 8.54 20.36 0.57
N ALA A 213 9.37 21.28 1.04
CA ALA A 213 9.02 22.70 1.10
C ALA A 213 8.86 23.32 -0.29
N ALA A 214 9.73 22.96 -1.24
CA ALA A 214 9.61 23.41 -2.63
C ALA A 214 8.31 22.92 -3.27
N LEU A 215 7.96 21.64 -3.05
CA LEU A 215 6.71 21.05 -3.56
C LEU A 215 5.48 21.73 -2.93
N LEU A 216 5.44 21.81 -1.60
CA LEU A 216 4.33 22.42 -0.86
C LEU A 216 4.13 23.88 -1.26
N THR A 217 5.22 24.66 -1.35
CA THR A 217 5.17 26.05 -1.79
C THR A 217 4.67 26.19 -3.23
N HIS A 218 5.19 25.37 -4.15
CA HIS A 218 4.82 25.42 -5.57
C HIS A 218 3.34 25.11 -5.80
N PHE A 219 2.80 24.13 -5.08
CA PHE A 219 1.39 23.74 -5.18
C PHE A 219 0.45 24.54 -4.25
N GLY A 220 1.02 25.37 -3.36
CA GLY A 220 0.32 26.27 -2.46
C GLY A 220 -0.33 25.56 -1.26
N PHE A 221 0.35 24.60 -0.67
CA PHE A 221 -0.06 23.87 0.53
C PHE A 221 0.90 24.11 1.69
N LYS A 222 0.42 23.85 2.91
CA LYS A 222 1.25 23.74 4.12
C LYS A 222 1.04 22.38 4.78
N ALA A 223 2.10 21.78 5.27
CA ALA A 223 2.02 20.59 6.11
C ALA A 223 1.49 20.97 7.50
N GLY A 224 0.52 20.21 8.01
CA GLY A 224 0.13 20.20 9.41
C GLY A 224 1.02 19.27 10.25
N PRO A 225 0.85 19.25 11.59
CA PRO A 225 1.60 18.35 12.47
C PRO A 225 1.30 16.88 12.15
N LEU A 226 2.27 16.01 12.44
CA LEU A 226 2.05 14.56 12.43
C LEU A 226 1.07 14.22 13.56
N VAL A 227 0.00 13.53 13.22
CA VAL A 227 -0.95 13.00 14.19
C VAL A 227 -0.59 11.54 14.44
N ARG A 228 -0.20 11.24 15.68
CA ARG A 228 0.07 9.87 16.16
C ARG A 228 -1.07 9.42 17.05
N GLY A 229 -1.59 8.23 16.79
CA GLY A 229 -2.64 7.60 17.57
C GLY A 229 -2.20 6.25 18.14
N ARG A 230 -3.17 5.54 18.72
CA ARG A 230 -2.99 4.18 19.24
C ARG A 230 -2.65 3.20 18.12
N TRP A 231 -1.91 2.15 18.48
CA TRP A 231 -1.60 1.00 17.63
C TRP A 231 -0.89 1.34 16.31
N GLY A 232 -0.01 2.36 16.33
CA GLY A 232 0.77 2.77 15.17
C GLY A 232 0.01 3.64 14.18
N PHE A 233 -1.25 4.00 14.45
CA PHE A 233 -2.01 4.89 13.58
C PHE A 233 -1.31 6.24 13.40
N GLN A 234 -1.12 6.65 12.15
CA GLN A 234 -0.56 7.95 11.83
C GLN A 234 -1.22 8.60 10.61
N MET A 235 -1.43 9.91 10.71
CA MET A 235 -1.94 10.73 9.61
C MET A 235 -1.35 12.12 9.63
N ARG A 236 -1.44 12.82 8.49
CA ARG A 236 -1.11 14.23 8.37
C ARG A 236 -2.13 14.95 7.50
N VAL A 237 -2.47 16.17 7.88
CA VAL A 237 -3.34 17.05 7.09
C VAL A 237 -2.49 18.11 6.40
N PHE A 238 -2.65 18.24 5.09
CA PHE A 238 -2.07 19.31 4.30
C PHE A 238 -3.16 20.32 3.95
N LEU A 239 -2.94 21.57 4.34
CA LEU A 239 -3.95 22.63 4.21
C LEU A 239 -3.63 23.53 3.01
N PRO A 240 -4.60 23.83 2.14
CA PRO A 240 -4.41 24.77 1.06
C PRO A 240 -4.18 26.18 1.63
N ILE A 241 -3.25 26.92 1.03
CA ILE A 241 -3.02 28.32 1.34
C ILE A 241 -3.99 29.16 0.50
N PRO A 242 -4.90 29.95 1.12
CA PRO A 242 -5.87 30.76 0.39
C PRO A 242 -5.22 31.66 -0.66
N GLY A 243 -5.76 31.64 -1.88
CA GLY A 243 -5.26 32.43 -3.02
C GLY A 243 -3.95 31.92 -3.65
N LYS A 244 -3.33 30.86 -3.11
CA LYS A 244 -2.09 30.26 -3.66
C LYS A 244 -2.26 28.81 -4.08
N ALA A 245 -3.11 28.06 -3.38
CA ALA A 245 -3.31 26.63 -3.65
C ALA A 245 -3.86 26.39 -5.04
N LYS A 246 -3.22 25.48 -5.80
CA LYS A 246 -3.73 25.05 -7.11
C LYS A 246 -5.04 24.28 -7.01
N TRP A 247 -5.28 23.65 -5.87
CA TRP A 247 -6.52 22.93 -5.57
C TRP A 247 -7.08 23.42 -4.23
N PRO A 248 -8.40 23.62 -4.12
CA PRO A 248 -9.01 24.25 -2.95
C PRO A 248 -9.24 23.28 -1.78
N HIS A 249 -9.02 21.98 -1.98
CA HIS A 249 -9.35 20.95 -1.01
C HIS A 249 -8.20 20.67 -0.05
N PRO A 250 -8.43 20.57 1.26
CA PRO A 250 -7.50 19.94 2.19
C PRO A 250 -7.16 18.52 1.74
N ILE A 251 -5.95 18.06 2.05
CA ILE A 251 -5.52 16.69 1.77
C ILE A 251 -5.22 15.99 3.09
N VAL A 252 -5.84 14.84 3.32
CA VAL A 252 -5.58 13.98 4.47
C VAL A 252 -4.79 12.78 3.98
N ALA A 253 -3.54 12.68 4.40
CA ALA A 253 -2.66 11.56 4.09
C ALA A 253 -2.55 10.63 5.29
N PHE A 254 -2.61 9.33 5.06
CA PHE A 254 -2.41 8.30 6.08
C PHE A 254 -1.10 7.55 5.81
N ARG A 255 -0.31 7.33 6.87
CA ARG A 255 0.93 6.55 6.77
C ARG A 255 0.58 5.07 6.67
N GLY A 256 1.36 4.32 5.90
CA GLY A 256 1.32 2.86 5.89
C GLY A 256 2.55 2.24 6.56
N THR A 257 2.69 0.93 6.48
CA THR A 257 3.79 0.17 7.07
C THR A 257 5.16 0.61 6.55
N GLU A 258 6.10 0.91 7.45
CA GLU A 258 7.51 1.13 7.10
C GLU A 258 8.33 -0.16 7.08
N GLY A 259 8.22 -0.86 5.96
CA GLY A 259 8.99 -2.09 5.72
C GLY A 259 8.41 -3.30 6.45
N VAL A 260 8.54 -4.47 5.82
CA VAL A 260 8.13 -5.73 6.42
C VAL A 260 9.27 -6.22 7.32
N GLN A 261 9.31 -5.75 8.56
CA GLN A 261 10.26 -6.24 9.56
C GLN A 261 9.50 -6.65 10.83
N LEU A 262 9.70 -7.90 11.27
CA LEU A 262 9.28 -8.38 12.58
C LEU A 262 10.46 -8.23 13.54
N ASP A 263 10.61 -7.03 14.09
CA ASP A 263 11.55 -6.70 15.17
C ASP A 263 10.77 -6.01 16.28
N VAL A 264 9.95 -6.81 16.97
CA VAL A 264 8.94 -6.36 17.95
C VAL A 264 9.51 -5.47 19.06
N LYS A 265 10.80 -5.64 19.39
CA LYS A 265 11.52 -4.85 20.41
C LYS A 265 12.49 -3.83 19.81
N GLY A 266 12.66 -3.83 18.49
CA GLY A 266 13.61 -2.99 17.75
C GLY A 266 15.08 -3.29 18.12
N ASP A 267 15.37 -4.46 18.68
CA ASP A 267 16.69 -4.80 19.22
C ASP A 267 17.67 -5.14 18.09
N ALA A 268 17.20 -5.79 17.03
CA ALA A 268 18.02 -6.11 15.87
C ALA A 268 18.38 -4.82 15.11
N ALA A 269 17.40 -3.92 14.93
CA ALA A 269 17.63 -2.61 14.31
C ALA A 269 18.55 -1.72 15.15
N ALA A 270 18.35 -1.65 16.47
CA ALA A 270 19.23 -0.93 17.38
C ALA A 270 20.67 -1.46 17.32
N LYS A 271 20.84 -2.78 17.33
CA LYS A 271 22.16 -3.43 17.24
C LYS A 271 22.84 -3.14 15.90
N LYS A 272 22.09 -3.15 14.80
CA LYS A 272 22.60 -2.79 13.46
C LYS A 272 23.04 -1.32 13.41
N ALA A 273 22.23 -0.41 13.94
CA ALA A 273 22.55 1.02 14.01
C ALA A 273 23.78 1.29 14.90
N ALA A 274 23.90 0.59 16.03
CA ALA A 274 25.05 0.70 16.94
C ALA A 274 26.38 0.20 16.32
N ALA A 275 26.29 -0.63 15.28
CA ALA A 275 27.44 -1.12 14.52
C ALA A 275 27.85 -0.20 13.36
N ALA A 276 27.07 0.85 13.04
CA ALA A 276 27.40 1.81 11.99
C ALA A 276 28.58 2.71 12.39
N LYS A 277 29.33 3.19 11.39
CA LYS A 277 30.49 4.07 11.61
C LYS A 277 30.10 5.43 12.20
N ASP A 278 28.88 5.90 11.91
CA ASP A 278 28.39 7.24 12.25
C ASP A 278 27.40 7.21 13.42
N LYS A 279 27.56 6.23 14.32
CA LYS A 279 26.62 5.97 15.41
C LYS A 279 26.46 7.16 16.36
N THR A 280 25.21 7.50 16.66
CA THR A 280 24.85 8.36 17.79
C THR A 280 23.74 7.67 18.59
N ASP A 281 23.60 8.01 19.86
CA ASP A 281 22.51 7.48 20.69
C ASP A 281 21.13 7.81 20.10
N GLN A 282 21.02 8.95 19.41
CA GLN A 282 19.81 9.35 18.71
C GLN A 282 19.52 8.40 17.54
N ILE A 283 20.50 8.13 16.68
CA ILE A 283 20.36 7.20 15.55
C ILE A 283 19.98 5.79 16.02
N VAL A 284 20.56 5.31 17.13
CA VAL A 284 20.21 4.00 17.69
C VAL A 284 18.78 3.97 18.24
N ARG A 285 18.35 5.03 18.93
CA ARG A 285 16.97 5.16 19.41
C ARG A 285 15.96 5.26 18.27
N ASP A 286 16.26 6.03 17.25
CA ASP A 286 15.41 6.21 16.07
C ASP A 286 15.27 4.90 15.30
N ALA A 287 16.38 4.18 15.07
CA ALA A 287 16.35 2.86 14.44
C ALA A 287 15.51 1.84 15.22
N ARG A 288 15.62 1.84 16.56
CA ARG A 288 14.75 1.01 17.42
C ARG A 288 13.29 1.40 17.26
N SER A 289 12.98 2.70 17.34
CA SER A 289 11.60 3.20 17.23
C SER A 289 10.97 2.84 15.89
N LEU A 290 11.69 3.03 14.79
CA LEU A 290 11.23 2.69 13.44
C LEU A 290 10.93 1.19 13.28
N ALA A 291 11.75 0.33 13.87
CA ALA A 291 11.56 -1.12 13.80
C ALA A 291 10.35 -1.60 14.63
N VAL A 292 10.14 -0.99 15.80
CA VAL A 292 8.93 -1.23 16.61
C VAL A 292 7.69 -0.74 15.87
N GLU A 293 7.72 0.48 15.30
CA GLU A 293 6.65 1.04 14.46
C GLU A 293 6.30 0.09 13.30
N GLY A 294 7.30 -0.34 12.51
CA GLY A 294 7.09 -1.26 11.39
C GLY A 294 6.53 -2.63 11.80
N SER A 295 6.92 -3.13 12.97
CA SER A 295 6.37 -4.40 13.52
C SER A 295 4.90 -4.25 13.90
N VAL A 296 4.52 -3.13 14.52
CA VAL A 296 3.12 -2.82 14.86
C VAL A 296 2.29 -2.69 13.60
N ASP A 297 2.75 -1.92 12.62
CA ASP A 297 2.04 -1.71 11.36
C ASP A 297 1.83 -3.03 10.60
N THR A 298 2.86 -3.89 10.54
CA THR A 298 2.78 -5.20 9.87
C THR A 298 1.78 -6.13 10.57
N VAL A 299 1.85 -6.26 11.89
CA VAL A 299 1.03 -7.24 12.62
C VAL A 299 -0.38 -6.71 12.87
N ILE A 300 -0.52 -5.48 13.35
CA ILE A 300 -1.81 -4.89 13.71
C ILE A 300 -2.53 -4.32 12.48
N GLY A 301 -1.80 -3.68 11.56
CA GLY A 301 -2.36 -3.08 10.36
C GLY A 301 -2.64 -4.07 9.25
N ASP A 302 -1.58 -4.73 8.74
CA ASP A 302 -1.66 -5.59 7.55
C ASP A 302 -2.26 -6.98 7.83
N ALA A 303 -1.95 -7.57 8.98
CA ALA A 303 -2.41 -8.91 9.35
C ALA A 303 -3.75 -8.96 10.12
N SER A 304 -4.47 -7.84 10.26
CA SER A 304 -5.75 -7.78 11.01
C SER A 304 -6.75 -8.88 10.61
N PRO A 305 -7.28 -9.69 11.55
CA PRO A 305 -8.22 -10.79 11.22
C PRO A 305 -9.58 -10.31 10.68
N THR A 306 -9.89 -9.01 10.79
CA THR A 306 -11.13 -8.41 10.28
C THR A 306 -10.94 -7.88 8.86
N GLN A 307 -10.44 -6.65 8.76
CA GLN A 307 -10.03 -6.00 7.52
C GLN A 307 -8.76 -5.19 7.75
N ILE A 308 -8.06 -4.93 6.66
CA ILE A 308 -6.78 -4.22 6.67
C ILE A 308 -6.95 -2.80 7.24
N GLY A 309 -6.07 -2.43 8.16
CA GLY A 309 -6.09 -1.12 8.82
C GLY A 309 -7.18 -0.92 9.88
N TRP A 310 -8.11 -1.86 10.06
CA TRP A 310 -9.21 -1.71 11.03
C TRP A 310 -8.73 -1.48 12.47
N LEU A 311 -7.72 -2.25 12.90
CA LEU A 311 -7.18 -2.17 14.25
C LEU A 311 -6.41 -0.86 14.52
N GLN A 312 -6.02 -0.14 13.46
CA GLN A 312 -5.48 1.22 13.58
C GLN A 312 -6.57 2.28 13.50
N VAL A 313 -7.63 2.06 12.71
CA VAL A 313 -8.70 3.04 12.52
C VAL A 313 -9.68 3.06 13.69
N GLN A 314 -10.19 1.91 14.13
CA GLN A 314 -11.24 1.84 15.15
C GLN A 314 -10.85 2.58 16.43
N PRO A 315 -9.68 2.32 17.06
CA PRO A 315 -9.33 2.98 18.32
C PRO A 315 -9.10 4.50 18.14
N ASN A 316 -8.85 4.95 16.90
CA ASN A 316 -8.50 6.32 16.60
C ASN A 316 -9.65 7.12 15.96
N LEU A 317 -10.87 6.57 15.87
CA LEU A 317 -12.00 7.26 15.24
C LEU A 317 -12.27 8.65 15.81
N LYS A 318 -12.21 8.82 17.14
CA LYS A 318 -12.43 10.13 17.78
C LYS A 318 -11.31 11.13 17.43
N LEU A 319 -10.06 10.66 17.37
CA LEU A 319 -8.91 11.48 16.96
C LEU A 319 -9.01 11.89 15.50
N ILE A 320 -9.40 10.96 14.62
CA ILE A 320 -9.68 11.21 13.21
C ILE A 320 -10.79 12.27 13.09
N ASP A 321 -11.91 12.10 13.81
CA ASP A 321 -13.04 13.04 13.79
C ASP A 321 -12.65 14.43 14.31
N ALA A 322 -11.80 14.50 15.35
CA ALA A 322 -11.26 15.77 15.86
C ALA A 322 -10.42 16.51 14.80
N ASN A 323 -9.72 15.79 13.92
CA ASN A 323 -8.97 16.37 12.82
C ASN A 323 -9.87 16.74 11.63
N LEU A 324 -10.78 15.86 11.23
CA LEU A 324 -11.68 16.08 10.09
C LEU A 324 -12.68 17.22 10.33
N SER A 325 -13.15 17.39 11.58
CA SER A 325 -14.09 18.47 11.94
C SER A 325 -13.49 19.87 11.86
N ARG A 326 -12.17 20.00 11.81
CA ARG A 326 -11.46 21.30 11.66
C ARG A 326 -11.26 21.69 10.19
N LEU A 327 -11.53 20.79 9.25
CA LEU A 327 -11.34 21.05 7.84
C LEU A 327 -12.45 21.95 7.30
N THR A 328 -12.09 22.90 6.45
CA THR A 328 -13.07 23.68 5.70
C THR A 328 -13.36 22.98 4.37
N GLY A 329 -14.59 22.49 4.22
CA GLY A 329 -15.02 21.76 3.03
C GLY A 329 -14.58 20.30 3.01
N LYS A 330 -14.86 19.64 1.88
CA LYS A 330 -14.48 18.23 1.65
C LYS A 330 -13.00 18.11 1.31
N ALA A 331 -12.34 17.11 1.87
CA ALA A 331 -10.93 16.80 1.67
C ALA A 331 -10.69 15.73 0.60
N VAL A 332 -9.45 15.65 0.13
CA VAL A 332 -8.92 14.52 -0.62
C VAL A 332 -8.27 13.55 0.37
N SER A 333 -8.70 12.29 0.36
CA SER A 333 -8.08 11.22 1.14
C SER A 333 -6.99 10.54 0.31
N THR A 334 -5.80 10.36 0.88
CA THR A 334 -4.69 9.70 0.18
C THR A 334 -3.81 8.87 1.10
N GLY A 335 -3.09 7.93 0.53
CA GLY A 335 -2.20 7.05 1.28
C GLY A 335 -1.53 6.02 0.39
N HIS A 336 -0.44 5.49 0.90
CA HIS A 336 0.37 4.46 0.27
C HIS A 336 0.34 3.17 1.09
N SER A 337 0.37 2.00 0.45
CA SER A 337 0.37 0.69 1.13
C SER A 337 -0.83 0.59 2.10
N LEU A 338 -0.62 0.13 3.34
CA LEU A 338 -1.59 0.16 4.44
C LEU A 338 -2.30 1.51 4.59
N GLY A 339 -1.56 2.62 4.46
CA GLY A 339 -2.10 3.98 4.53
C GLY A 339 -3.13 4.26 3.45
N GLY A 340 -2.98 3.66 2.26
CA GLY A 340 -4.00 3.72 1.21
C GLY A 340 -5.24 2.85 1.51
N GLY A 341 -5.08 1.75 2.24
CA GLY A 341 -6.20 0.98 2.80
C GLY A 341 -6.98 1.79 3.83
N ILE A 342 -6.26 2.42 4.77
CA ILE A 342 -6.83 3.35 5.77
C ILE A 342 -7.52 4.53 5.11
N ALA A 343 -6.92 5.13 4.07
CA ALA A 343 -7.51 6.24 3.32
C ALA A 343 -8.89 5.88 2.75
N GLN A 344 -9.04 4.66 2.22
CA GLN A 344 -10.31 4.14 1.73
C GLN A 344 -11.29 3.87 2.87
N LEU A 345 -10.85 3.19 3.92
CA LEU A 345 -11.68 2.83 5.07
C LEU A 345 -12.23 4.07 5.79
N VAL A 346 -11.39 5.04 6.11
CA VAL A 346 -11.81 6.29 6.76
C VAL A 346 -12.80 7.06 5.89
N THR A 347 -12.60 7.06 4.56
CA THR A 347 -13.57 7.66 3.63
C THR A 347 -14.91 6.94 3.67
N ALA A 348 -14.93 5.61 3.74
CA ALA A 348 -16.15 4.83 3.87
C ALA A 348 -16.89 5.07 5.20
N LEU A 349 -16.14 5.26 6.28
CA LEU A 349 -16.70 5.54 7.61
C LEU A 349 -17.14 7.01 7.78
N ARG A 350 -16.57 7.94 7.01
CA ARG A 350 -16.82 9.39 7.09
C ARG A 350 -17.00 10.05 5.71
N PRO A 351 -17.93 9.57 4.86
CA PRO A 351 -18.02 9.98 3.46
C PRO A 351 -18.39 11.46 3.29
N ALA A 352 -19.05 12.07 4.27
CA ALA A 352 -19.37 13.50 4.27
C ALA A 352 -18.13 14.41 4.22
N HIS A 353 -16.98 13.95 4.73
CA HIS A 353 -15.76 14.74 4.84
C HIS A 353 -14.87 14.69 3.59
N PHE A 354 -15.18 13.85 2.59
CA PHE A 354 -14.29 13.61 1.46
C PHE A 354 -14.95 13.87 0.11
N SER A 355 -14.16 14.37 -0.84
CA SER A 355 -14.54 14.57 -2.25
C SER A 355 -13.92 13.52 -3.17
N SER A 356 -12.73 13.03 -2.81
CA SER A 356 -12.07 11.98 -3.57
C SER A 356 -11.09 11.17 -2.74
N VAL A 357 -10.79 9.97 -3.21
CA VAL A 357 -9.77 9.08 -2.65
C VAL A 357 -8.73 8.78 -3.74
N VAL A 358 -7.45 9.00 -3.45
CA VAL A 358 -6.35 8.67 -4.37
C VAL A 358 -5.32 7.83 -3.64
N THR A 359 -5.13 6.58 -4.04
CA THR A 359 -4.25 5.65 -3.31
C THR A 359 -3.13 5.11 -4.17
N PHE A 360 -1.99 4.81 -3.54
CA PHE A 360 -0.80 4.25 -4.20
C PHE A 360 -0.48 2.90 -3.59
N GLN A 361 -0.43 1.85 -4.41
CA GLN A 361 -0.01 0.51 -3.98
C GLN A 361 -0.81 -0.02 -2.77
N ALA A 362 -2.07 0.34 -2.73
CA ALA A 362 -2.95 0.09 -1.59
C ALA A 362 -3.72 -1.23 -1.75
N PRO A 363 -3.98 -1.94 -0.64
CA PRO A 363 -4.92 -3.04 -0.62
C PRO A 363 -6.36 -2.55 -0.80
N GLY A 364 -7.28 -3.48 -1.03
CA GLY A 364 -8.71 -3.21 -0.92
C GLY A 364 -9.18 -3.08 0.54
N ILE A 365 -10.44 -2.74 0.72
CA ILE A 365 -11.17 -2.80 1.99
C ILE A 365 -12.32 -3.80 1.89
N ASP A 366 -13.05 -4.04 2.98
CA ASP A 366 -14.22 -4.93 2.93
C ASP A 366 -15.30 -4.41 1.97
N ALA A 367 -15.95 -5.31 1.24
CA ALA A 367 -16.98 -4.95 0.26
C ALA A 367 -18.17 -4.23 0.90
N ALA A 368 -18.46 -4.51 2.17
CA ALA A 368 -19.49 -3.82 2.94
C ALA A 368 -19.18 -2.33 3.12
N GLU A 369 -17.91 -1.95 3.32
CA GLU A 369 -17.50 -0.55 3.45
C GLU A 369 -17.56 0.18 2.10
N VAL A 370 -17.18 -0.50 1.00
CA VAL A 370 -17.39 0.02 -0.36
C VAL A 370 -18.88 0.29 -0.62
N GLN A 371 -19.76 -0.60 -0.15
CA GLN A 371 -21.20 -0.44 -0.30
C GLN A 371 -21.74 0.81 0.44
N LYS A 372 -21.18 1.18 1.60
CA LYS A 372 -21.54 2.42 2.29
C LYS A 372 -21.24 3.66 1.45
N VAL A 373 -20.10 3.69 0.76
CA VAL A 373 -19.75 4.79 -0.16
C VAL A 373 -20.69 4.82 -1.36
N ARG A 374 -21.05 3.67 -1.94
CA ARG A 374 -22.07 3.59 -3.00
C ARG A 374 -23.42 4.14 -2.56
N GLN A 375 -23.88 3.76 -1.37
CA GLN A 375 -25.13 4.26 -0.79
C GLN A 375 -25.08 5.77 -0.56
N TYR A 376 -23.97 6.28 -0.01
CA TYR A 376 -23.76 7.72 0.14
C TYR A 376 -23.81 8.44 -1.20
N ASN A 377 -23.06 7.96 -2.21
CA ASN A 377 -23.02 8.55 -3.56
C ASN A 377 -24.38 8.46 -4.28
N ALA A 378 -25.21 7.47 -3.98
CA ALA A 378 -26.57 7.37 -4.53
C ALA A 378 -27.58 8.26 -3.79
N GLY A 379 -27.27 8.68 -2.55
CA GLY A 379 -28.13 9.51 -1.70
C GLY A 379 -27.52 10.89 -1.45
N ALA A 380 -27.10 11.15 -0.20
CA ALA A 380 -26.62 12.46 0.24
C ALA A 380 -25.43 13.02 -0.57
N GLY A 381 -24.63 12.14 -1.18
CA GLY A 381 -23.51 12.47 -2.04
C GLY A 381 -23.86 12.62 -3.52
N GLN A 382 -25.12 12.42 -3.96
CA GLN A 382 -25.47 12.37 -5.38
C GLN A 382 -25.05 13.62 -6.18
N GLY A 383 -25.19 14.82 -5.60
CA GLY A 383 -24.77 16.07 -6.24
C GLY A 383 -23.25 16.31 -6.24
N ALA A 384 -22.49 15.59 -5.43
CA ALA A 384 -21.05 15.71 -5.30
C ALA A 384 -20.45 14.35 -4.85
N PRO A 385 -20.47 13.34 -5.73
CA PRO A 385 -20.11 11.97 -5.37
C PRO A 385 -18.61 11.88 -5.09
N ILE A 386 -18.25 10.99 -4.16
CA ILE A 386 -16.87 10.63 -3.91
C ILE A 386 -16.33 9.87 -5.12
N THR A 387 -15.20 10.34 -5.65
CA THR A 387 -14.50 9.68 -6.76
C THR A 387 -13.23 8.99 -6.27
N ALA A 388 -12.87 7.84 -6.84
CA ALA A 388 -11.64 7.13 -6.48
C ALA A 388 -10.69 6.92 -7.67
N ARG A 389 -9.39 7.02 -7.41
CA ARG A 389 -8.30 6.64 -8.33
C ARG A 389 -7.25 5.84 -7.57
N HIS A 390 -6.82 4.72 -8.15
CA HIS A 390 -5.86 3.82 -7.53
C HIS A 390 -4.68 3.61 -8.47
N TYR A 391 -3.47 3.67 -7.95
CA TYR A 391 -2.23 3.53 -8.70
C TYR A 391 -1.48 2.31 -8.21
N ARG A 392 -1.05 1.43 -9.12
CA ARG A 392 -0.38 0.17 -8.77
C ARG A 392 0.80 -0.10 -9.68
N VAL A 393 1.85 -0.67 -9.12
CA VAL A 393 2.91 -1.33 -9.88
C VAL A 393 2.57 -2.81 -10.02
N ASP A 394 2.65 -3.35 -11.23
CA ASP A 394 2.45 -4.78 -11.44
C ASP A 394 3.59 -5.59 -10.82
N GLY A 395 3.24 -6.68 -10.13
CA GLY A 395 4.17 -7.47 -9.33
C GLY A 395 4.16 -7.12 -7.84
N ASP A 396 3.52 -6.01 -7.45
CA ASP A 396 3.28 -5.68 -6.04
C ASP A 396 2.16 -6.54 -5.41
N ILE A 397 2.50 -7.24 -4.33
CA ILE A 397 1.60 -8.15 -3.61
C ILE A 397 0.59 -7.42 -2.73
N VAL A 398 0.88 -6.21 -2.25
CA VAL A 398 0.01 -5.53 -1.27
C VAL A 398 -1.39 -5.27 -1.84
N PRO A 399 -1.54 -4.79 -3.09
CA PRO A 399 -2.82 -4.70 -3.75
C PRO A 399 -3.58 -6.01 -3.90
N THR A 400 -3.04 -7.19 -3.61
CA THR A 400 -3.80 -8.47 -3.67
C THR A 400 -4.68 -8.70 -2.45
N ALA A 401 -4.41 -8.01 -1.35
CA ALA A 401 -5.13 -8.13 -0.09
C ALA A 401 -6.36 -7.20 -0.03
N GLY A 402 -7.31 -7.48 0.85
CA GLY A 402 -8.59 -6.78 0.98
C GLY A 402 -9.59 -7.18 -0.11
N GLU A 403 -10.89 -7.02 0.13
CA GLU A 403 -11.94 -7.55 -0.75
C GLU A 403 -12.12 -6.72 -2.01
N GLN A 404 -12.26 -5.39 -1.87
CA GLN A 404 -12.57 -4.48 -2.96
C GLN A 404 -12.00 -3.07 -2.74
N ALA A 405 -11.51 -2.43 -3.79
CA ALA A 405 -11.18 -1.01 -3.76
C ALA A 405 -12.44 -0.14 -3.92
N LEU A 406 -12.43 1.09 -3.42
CA LEU A 406 -13.54 2.03 -3.68
C LEU A 406 -13.79 2.21 -5.18
N ASP A 407 -15.06 2.46 -5.56
CA ASP A 407 -15.43 2.55 -6.97
C ASP A 407 -14.71 3.70 -7.69
N GLY A 408 -13.99 3.35 -8.75
CA GLY A 408 -13.11 4.28 -9.44
C GLY A 408 -12.32 3.65 -10.57
N GLN A 409 -11.21 4.31 -10.93
CA GLN A 409 -10.24 3.80 -11.91
C GLN A 409 -8.98 3.30 -11.21
N ILE A 410 -8.45 2.17 -11.69
CA ILE A 410 -7.18 1.59 -11.27
C ILE A 410 -6.22 1.70 -12.44
N TYR A 411 -5.08 2.36 -12.22
CA TYR A 411 -4.00 2.54 -13.18
C TYR A 411 -2.83 1.64 -12.81
N TYR A 412 -2.41 0.79 -13.74
CA TYR A 412 -1.27 -0.10 -13.60
C TYR A 412 -0.04 0.47 -14.31
N PHE A 413 1.10 0.27 -13.68
CA PHE A 413 2.42 0.61 -14.19
C PHE A 413 3.33 -0.61 -14.09
N ASP A 414 4.25 -0.75 -15.02
CA ASP A 414 5.30 -1.76 -14.95
C ASP A 414 6.60 -1.06 -14.60
N ARG A 415 7.27 -1.56 -13.56
CA ARG A 415 8.60 -1.13 -13.17
C ARG A 415 9.65 -1.94 -13.91
N SER A 416 10.70 -1.26 -14.36
CA SER A 416 11.88 -1.86 -14.95
C SER A 416 13.14 -1.11 -14.52
N SER A 417 14.25 -1.84 -14.44
CA SER A 417 15.54 -1.31 -14.00
C SER A 417 16.67 -1.78 -14.91
N ARG A 418 17.82 -1.12 -14.80
CA ARG A 418 19.10 -1.56 -15.32
C ARG A 418 20.24 -1.01 -14.46
N PRO A 419 21.47 -1.56 -14.53
CA PRO A 419 22.64 -0.93 -13.90
C PRO A 419 22.77 0.53 -14.33
N ALA A 420 23.03 1.44 -13.38
CA ALA A 420 23.08 2.87 -13.66
C ALA A 420 24.12 3.20 -14.75
N GLY A 421 23.73 4.04 -15.71
CA GLY A 421 24.59 4.46 -16.82
C GLY A 421 24.90 3.38 -17.87
N SER A 422 24.35 2.17 -17.72
CA SER A 422 24.53 1.11 -18.71
C SER A 422 23.67 1.32 -19.95
N ARG A 423 24.07 0.67 -21.07
CA ARG A 423 23.32 0.67 -22.33
C ARG A 423 22.41 -0.55 -22.49
N VAL A 424 22.36 -1.44 -21.50
CA VAL A 424 21.50 -2.62 -21.58
C VAL A 424 20.03 -2.18 -21.59
N PRO A 425 19.15 -2.92 -22.29
CA PRO A 425 17.72 -2.67 -22.24
C PRO A 425 17.21 -2.71 -20.79
N PHE A 426 16.16 -1.94 -20.50
CA PHE A 426 15.47 -2.05 -19.22
C PHE A 426 14.83 -3.43 -19.11
N GLN A 427 15.00 -4.06 -17.95
CA GLN A 427 14.43 -5.37 -17.64
C GLN A 427 13.49 -5.24 -16.45
N SER A 428 12.42 -6.04 -16.46
CA SER A 428 11.56 -6.22 -15.28
C SER A 428 12.00 -7.48 -14.56
N SER A 429 12.52 -7.32 -13.34
CA SER A 429 12.86 -8.44 -12.46
C SER A 429 11.73 -8.67 -11.49
N VAL A 430 11.28 -9.92 -11.38
CA VAL A 430 10.22 -10.31 -10.45
C VAL A 430 10.62 -10.02 -9.01
N ALA A 431 11.83 -10.44 -8.62
CA ALA A 431 12.37 -10.20 -7.29
C ALA A 431 12.49 -8.70 -6.98
N GLU A 432 12.95 -7.90 -7.96
CA GLU A 432 13.02 -6.44 -7.78
C GLU A 432 11.63 -5.80 -7.73
N ASN A 433 10.63 -6.29 -8.47
CA ASN A 433 9.27 -5.76 -8.44
C ASN A 433 8.53 -6.12 -7.15
N VAL A 434 8.77 -7.31 -6.59
CA VAL A 434 8.23 -7.68 -5.27
C VAL A 434 8.89 -6.86 -4.16
N GLN A 435 10.20 -6.66 -4.20
CA GLN A 435 10.94 -5.96 -3.14
C GLN A 435 10.89 -4.43 -3.26
N ALA A 436 11.20 -3.89 -4.44
CA ALA A 436 11.32 -2.45 -4.69
C ALA A 436 10.08 -1.87 -5.40
N GLY A 437 9.32 -2.70 -6.12
CA GLY A 437 8.11 -2.25 -6.81
C GLY A 437 7.05 -1.71 -5.85
N HIS A 438 6.89 -2.29 -4.66
CA HIS A 438 5.95 -1.81 -3.62
C HIS A 438 6.27 -0.40 -3.11
N VAL A 439 7.54 0.01 -3.13
CA VAL A 439 7.98 1.29 -2.57
C VAL A 439 8.30 2.33 -3.64
N THR A 440 8.04 2.02 -4.90
CA THR A 440 8.40 2.88 -6.04
C THR A 440 7.44 4.08 -6.13
N PRO A 441 7.94 5.34 -6.15
CA PRO A 441 7.11 6.50 -6.48
C PRO A 441 6.81 6.48 -7.99
N MET A 442 5.79 5.72 -8.38
CA MET A 442 5.55 5.29 -9.76
C MET A 442 5.23 6.44 -10.70
N LEU A 443 4.46 7.44 -10.25
CA LEU A 443 4.12 8.61 -11.06
C LEU A 443 5.31 9.54 -11.18
N SER A 444 6.05 9.78 -10.11
CA SER A 444 7.28 10.58 -10.11
C SER A 444 8.32 9.99 -11.07
N THR A 445 8.48 8.66 -11.03
CA THR A 445 9.39 7.94 -11.94
C THR A 445 8.88 7.97 -13.38
N TYR A 446 7.57 7.86 -13.60
CA TYR A 446 6.97 7.95 -14.92
C TYR A 446 7.18 9.34 -15.54
N ILE A 447 6.94 10.39 -14.76
CA ILE A 447 7.13 11.78 -15.16
C ILE A 447 8.59 12.02 -15.54
N ARG A 448 9.56 11.61 -14.72
CA ARG A 448 11.00 11.75 -15.05
C ARG A 448 11.38 11.05 -16.35
N GLY A 449 10.81 9.87 -16.63
CA GLY A 449 11.02 9.15 -17.89
C GLY A 449 10.41 9.84 -19.12
N SER A 450 9.37 10.68 -18.92
CA SER A 450 8.60 11.29 -20.00
C SER A 450 9.15 12.61 -20.57
N LYS A 451 10.18 13.21 -19.92
CA LYS A 451 10.71 14.55 -20.25
C LYS A 451 9.59 15.62 -20.34
N PRO A 452 8.95 15.95 -19.21
CA PRO A 452 7.73 16.76 -19.21
C PRO A 452 7.98 18.19 -19.70
N VAL A 453 7.03 18.70 -20.49
CA VAL A 453 7.05 20.09 -20.98
C VAL A 453 6.24 21.02 -20.06
N HIS A 454 5.25 20.49 -19.33
CA HIS A 454 4.43 21.27 -18.41
C HIS A 454 5.25 21.70 -17.17
N PRO A 455 5.25 23.00 -16.77
CA PRO A 455 6.07 23.50 -15.67
C PRO A 455 5.85 22.75 -14.34
N ASP A 456 4.60 22.42 -14.00
CA ASP A 456 4.31 21.72 -12.74
C ASP A 456 4.87 20.30 -12.73
N LEU A 457 4.84 19.61 -13.87
CA LEU A 457 5.41 18.28 -14.01
C LEU A 457 6.94 18.34 -13.97
N GLN A 458 7.56 19.43 -14.42
CA GLN A 458 9.01 19.64 -14.28
C GLN A 458 9.43 19.84 -12.82
N VAL A 459 8.63 20.58 -12.03
CA VAL A 459 8.86 20.71 -10.59
C VAL A 459 8.77 19.34 -9.92
N LEU A 460 7.73 18.55 -10.21
CA LEU A 460 7.62 17.19 -9.70
C LEU A 460 8.79 16.29 -10.15
N ALA A 461 9.25 16.41 -11.39
CA ALA A 461 10.38 15.64 -11.89
C ALA A 461 11.70 15.95 -11.16
N THR A 462 11.90 17.21 -10.78
CA THR A 462 13.16 17.73 -10.24
C THR A 462 13.21 17.71 -8.71
N GLN A 463 12.11 18.09 -8.06
CA GLN A 463 11.96 18.21 -6.61
C GLN A 463 11.23 17.02 -5.96
N GLY A 464 10.58 16.16 -6.76
CA GLY A 464 9.81 15.02 -6.26
C GLY A 464 10.64 13.81 -5.86
N LEU A 465 10.00 12.90 -5.11
CA LEU A 465 10.52 11.63 -4.60
C LEU A 465 11.26 10.86 -5.67
N ARG A 466 12.44 10.34 -5.35
CA ARG A 466 13.22 9.44 -6.23
C ARG A 466 12.99 7.98 -5.85
N ASP A 467 13.11 7.09 -6.84
CA ASP A 467 13.13 5.65 -6.57
C ASP A 467 14.42 5.32 -5.81
N GLU A 468 14.31 4.59 -4.70
CA GLU A 468 15.42 4.30 -3.79
C GLU A 468 16.57 3.56 -4.51
N ALA A 469 16.28 2.75 -5.53
CA ALA A 469 17.32 2.07 -6.31
C ALA A 469 18.19 3.05 -7.13
N THR A 470 17.70 4.25 -7.40
CA THR A 470 18.47 5.33 -8.06
C THR A 470 19.39 6.08 -7.10
N LEU A 471 19.23 5.86 -5.79
CA LEU A 471 20.00 6.51 -4.72
C LEU A 471 21.06 5.59 -4.11
N GLN A 472 20.99 4.27 -4.38
CA GLN A 472 21.98 3.30 -3.93
C GLN A 472 23.41 3.69 -4.37
N PRO A 473 24.44 3.42 -3.55
CA PRO A 473 25.82 3.74 -3.88
C PRO A 473 26.43 2.74 -4.85
N GLY A 474 27.45 3.18 -5.60
CA GLY A 474 28.34 2.32 -6.38
C GLY A 474 27.62 1.44 -7.42
N LYS A 475 27.96 0.15 -7.43
CA LYS A 475 27.50 -0.85 -8.40
C LYS A 475 26.02 -1.26 -8.22
N ASP A 476 25.44 -0.99 -7.06
CA ASP A 476 24.05 -1.33 -6.74
C ASP A 476 23.08 -0.25 -7.22
N LYS A 477 23.61 0.91 -7.63
CA LYS A 477 22.85 2.00 -8.25
C LYS A 477 22.21 1.55 -9.56
N ARG A 478 20.92 1.83 -9.71
CA ARG A 478 20.13 1.51 -10.90
C ARG A 478 19.59 2.75 -11.58
N ASP A 479 19.43 2.67 -12.90
CA ASP A 479 18.46 3.52 -13.60
C ASP A 479 17.11 2.81 -13.51
N VAL A 480 16.04 3.54 -13.18
CA VAL A 480 14.70 2.97 -13.03
C VAL A 480 13.73 3.71 -13.95
N GLN A 481 12.82 2.94 -14.54
CA GLN A 481 11.72 3.45 -15.34
C GLN A 481 10.41 2.80 -14.90
N THR A 482 9.32 3.58 -14.94
CA THR A 482 7.96 3.06 -14.89
C THR A 482 7.25 3.34 -16.21
N THR A 483 6.51 2.35 -16.69
CA THR A 483 5.75 2.46 -17.94
C THR A 483 4.30 2.16 -17.66
N PHE A 484 3.40 3.05 -18.06
CA PHE A 484 1.97 2.79 -17.96
C PHE A 484 1.59 1.50 -18.69
N SER A 485 0.85 0.63 -18.02
CA SER A 485 0.53 -0.71 -18.50
C SER A 485 -0.96 -1.01 -18.51
N GLY A 486 -1.83 -0.05 -18.24
CA GLY A 486 -3.27 -0.22 -18.43
C GLY A 486 -4.12 0.40 -17.35
N SER A 487 -5.41 0.56 -17.65
CA SER A 487 -6.39 1.02 -16.68
C SER A 487 -7.65 0.16 -16.68
N TYR A 488 -8.22 -0.02 -15.49
CA TYR A 488 -9.38 -0.85 -15.23
C TYR A 488 -10.35 -0.08 -14.34
N SER A 489 -11.65 -0.30 -14.49
CA SER A 489 -12.57 0.08 -13.41
C SER A 489 -12.31 -0.80 -12.19
N ALA A 490 -12.56 -0.28 -10.98
CA ALA A 490 -12.43 -1.06 -9.75
C ALA A 490 -13.31 -2.34 -9.76
N ALA A 491 -14.45 -2.30 -10.45
CA ALA A 491 -15.32 -3.47 -10.65
C ALA A 491 -14.74 -4.55 -11.59
N ARG A 492 -13.69 -4.22 -12.35
CA ARG A 492 -12.97 -5.12 -13.27
C ARG A 492 -11.50 -5.20 -12.92
N ASP A 493 -11.18 -5.02 -11.64
CA ASP A 493 -9.84 -5.14 -11.12
C ASP A 493 -9.29 -6.54 -11.46
N PRO A 494 -8.25 -6.62 -12.33
CA PRO A 494 -7.71 -7.90 -12.76
C PRO A 494 -6.80 -8.51 -11.70
N ARG A 495 -6.64 -7.90 -10.52
CA ARG A 495 -5.74 -8.44 -9.49
C ARG A 495 -6.11 -9.87 -9.11
N ILE A 496 -5.11 -10.63 -8.70
CA ILE A 496 -5.33 -11.80 -7.88
C ILE A 496 -5.83 -11.29 -6.52
N ASN A 497 -7.00 -11.77 -6.08
CA ASN A 497 -7.55 -11.44 -4.77
C ASN A 497 -7.23 -12.58 -3.79
N THR A 498 -6.45 -12.27 -2.76
CA THR A 498 -5.94 -13.24 -1.79
C THR A 498 -6.57 -13.08 -0.42
N GLU A 499 -7.61 -12.24 -0.29
CA GLU A 499 -8.17 -11.88 1.00
C GLU A 499 -8.74 -13.06 1.79
N ALA A 500 -9.40 -14.01 1.11
CA ALA A 500 -9.90 -15.22 1.76
C ALA A 500 -8.76 -16.04 2.38
N ASN A 501 -7.64 -16.16 1.67
CA ASN A 501 -6.47 -16.87 2.16
C ASN A 501 -5.75 -16.08 3.26
N ARG A 502 -5.74 -14.74 3.18
CA ARG A 502 -5.29 -13.84 4.26
C ARG A 502 -6.06 -14.11 5.54
N LYS A 503 -7.40 -14.02 5.51
CA LYS A 503 -8.29 -14.29 6.65
C LYS A 503 -8.07 -15.70 7.21
N LEU A 504 -7.86 -16.71 6.36
CA LEU A 504 -7.57 -18.08 6.77
C LEU A 504 -6.21 -18.23 7.47
N ALA A 505 -5.16 -17.62 6.92
CA ALA A 505 -3.82 -17.70 7.50
C ALA A 505 -3.74 -16.94 8.82
N THR A 506 -4.34 -15.75 8.90
CA THR A 506 -4.39 -14.95 10.13
C THR A 506 -5.19 -15.67 11.21
N GLY A 507 -6.28 -16.35 10.85
CA GLY A 507 -7.03 -17.18 11.80
C GLY A 507 -6.27 -18.40 12.33
N LYS A 508 -5.18 -18.82 11.68
CA LYS A 508 -4.31 -19.93 12.11
C LYS A 508 -3.06 -19.49 12.88
N LEU A 509 -2.70 -18.20 12.86
CA LEU A 509 -1.55 -17.67 13.60
C LEU A 509 -1.69 -17.85 15.13
N HIS A 510 -2.92 -18.07 15.62
CA HIS A 510 -3.27 -18.23 17.03
C HIS A 510 -3.10 -19.65 17.62
N LEU A 511 -2.42 -20.56 16.91
CA LEU A 511 -2.42 -21.99 17.28
C LEU A 511 -1.18 -22.47 18.06
N MET A 512 -0.20 -21.59 18.32
CA MET A 512 1.00 -21.94 19.11
C MET A 512 1.31 -20.85 20.16
N PRO A 513 1.04 -21.12 21.45
CA PRO A 513 1.36 -20.19 22.55
C PRO A 513 2.86 -19.90 22.62
N GLY A 514 3.23 -18.63 22.85
CA GLY A 514 4.63 -18.19 22.96
C GLY A 514 5.37 -17.93 21.62
N GLU A 515 4.76 -18.28 20.48
CA GLU A 515 5.26 -17.98 19.13
C GLU A 515 4.32 -17.05 18.32
N ASP A 516 3.20 -16.61 18.90
CA ASP A 516 2.22 -15.75 18.23
C ASP A 516 2.76 -14.30 18.06
N PRO A 517 2.99 -13.82 16.83
CA PRO A 517 3.45 -12.45 16.59
C PRO A 517 2.46 -11.38 17.08
N PHE A 518 1.15 -11.68 17.13
CA PHE A 518 0.15 -10.76 17.70
C PHE A 518 0.34 -10.59 19.19
N GLU A 519 0.53 -11.69 19.90
CA GLU A 519 0.78 -11.70 21.33
C GLU A 519 2.04 -10.88 21.67
N ALA A 520 3.14 -11.13 20.94
CA ALA A 520 4.40 -10.42 21.12
C ALA A 520 4.25 -8.91 20.89
N VAL A 521 3.59 -8.49 19.80
CA VAL A 521 3.37 -7.08 19.47
C VAL A 521 2.44 -6.41 20.49
N ILE A 522 1.38 -7.09 20.91
CA ILE A 522 0.47 -6.57 21.92
C ILE A 522 1.18 -6.36 23.24
N TYR A 523 1.89 -7.36 23.78
CA TYR A 523 2.54 -7.18 25.07
C TYR A 523 3.71 -6.18 25.04
N ALA A 524 4.37 -6.01 23.90
CA ALA A 524 5.36 -4.95 23.74
C ALA A 524 4.75 -3.54 23.79
N ASN A 525 3.49 -3.37 23.37
CA ASN A 525 2.89 -2.05 23.14
C ASN A 525 1.68 -1.75 24.05
N ILE A 526 1.14 -2.72 24.78
CA ILE A 526 -0.12 -2.55 25.53
C ILE A 526 -0.01 -1.46 26.59
N ALA A 527 1.10 -1.40 27.33
CA ALA A 527 1.31 -0.34 28.33
C ALA A 527 1.34 1.06 27.71
N TYR A 528 1.94 1.21 26.52
CA TYR A 528 1.96 2.48 25.81
C TYR A 528 0.56 2.86 25.32
N ASN A 529 -0.15 1.94 24.67
CA ASN A 529 -1.49 2.20 24.14
C ASN A 529 -2.52 2.46 25.24
N THR A 530 -2.45 1.74 26.36
CA THR A 530 -3.29 1.99 27.53
C THR A 530 -3.02 3.38 28.08
N LEU A 531 -1.76 3.74 28.37
CA LEU A 531 -1.43 5.08 28.86
C LEU A 531 -1.89 6.16 27.87
N LEU A 532 -1.64 5.96 26.58
CA LEU A 532 -2.03 6.89 25.53
C LEU A 532 -3.56 7.10 25.54
N SER A 533 -4.38 6.04 25.60
CA SER A 533 -5.84 6.19 25.66
C SER A 533 -6.30 7.09 26.82
N HIS A 534 -5.74 6.88 28.02
CA HIS A 534 -6.07 7.70 29.19
C HIS A 534 -5.68 9.17 29.01
N ILE A 535 -4.51 9.44 28.42
CA ILE A 535 -4.05 10.80 28.13
C ILE A 535 -4.91 11.45 27.03
N GLU A 536 -5.25 10.70 25.98
CA GLU A 536 -6.13 11.16 24.90
C GLU A 536 -7.54 11.47 25.39
N ALA A 537 -8.07 10.72 26.35
CA ALA A 537 -9.34 11.03 26.99
C ALA A 537 -9.33 12.41 27.68
N VAL A 538 -8.22 12.77 28.33
CA VAL A 538 -8.04 14.12 28.91
C VAL A 538 -7.90 15.18 27.81
N ALA A 539 -7.21 14.89 26.70
CA ALA A 539 -7.08 15.81 25.57
C ALA A 539 -8.43 16.07 24.88
N GLY A 540 -9.24 15.02 24.75
CA GLY A 540 -10.60 15.07 24.20
C GLY A 540 -11.63 15.74 25.11
N ASP A 541 -11.36 15.88 26.41
CA ASP A 541 -12.26 16.55 27.35
C ASP A 541 -12.43 18.04 27.01
N ARG A 542 -13.66 18.43 26.64
CA ARG A 542 -14.00 19.81 26.31
C ARG A 542 -13.93 20.75 27.50
N ASN A 543 -13.93 20.25 28.74
CA ASN A 543 -13.77 21.04 29.96
C ASN A 543 -12.31 21.44 30.20
N VAL A 544 -11.35 20.72 29.63
CA VAL A 544 -9.94 21.12 29.62
C VAL A 544 -9.76 22.14 28.51
N LYS A 545 -9.47 23.41 28.86
CA LYS A 545 -9.44 24.53 27.90
C LYS A 545 -8.03 24.93 27.47
N THR A 546 -7.02 24.64 28.26
CA THR A 546 -5.64 25.09 28.04
C THR A 546 -4.66 23.92 28.11
N TYR A 547 -3.52 24.07 27.43
CA TYR A 547 -2.44 23.09 27.48
C TYR A 547 -1.89 22.89 28.90
N GLU A 548 -1.79 23.94 29.71
CA GLU A 548 -1.33 23.81 31.10
C GLU A 548 -2.32 23.02 31.97
N ALA A 549 -3.63 23.23 31.81
CA ALA A 549 -4.64 22.43 32.52
C ALA A 549 -4.61 20.96 32.08
N PHE A 550 -4.39 20.72 30.78
CA PHE A 550 -4.18 19.37 30.24
C PHE A 550 -2.96 18.70 30.88
N LYS A 551 -1.80 19.37 30.86
CA LYS A 551 -0.56 18.87 31.45
C LYS A 551 -0.71 18.56 32.95
N GLN A 552 -1.39 19.44 33.70
CA GLN A 552 -1.67 19.22 35.12
C GLN A 552 -2.52 17.96 35.37
N ARG A 553 -3.59 17.75 34.58
CA ARG A 553 -4.41 16.54 34.69
C ARG A 553 -3.65 15.28 34.28
N CYS A 554 -2.85 15.36 33.23
CA CYS A 554 -1.99 14.25 32.79
C CYS A 554 -0.94 13.87 33.84
N ALA A 555 -0.44 14.81 34.64
CA ALA A 555 0.56 14.52 35.67
C ALA A 555 0.06 13.49 36.71
N ALA A 556 -1.23 13.52 37.07
CA ALA A 556 -1.81 12.53 37.98
C ALA A 556 -1.79 11.11 37.38
N ILE A 557 -2.02 10.99 36.07
CA ILE A 557 -1.99 9.72 35.35
C ILE A 557 -0.54 9.24 35.18
N LEU A 558 0.35 10.12 34.71
CA LEU A 558 1.76 9.82 34.42
C LEU A 558 2.58 9.47 35.67
N ASN A 559 2.16 9.96 36.85
CA ASN A 559 2.83 9.69 38.12
C ASN A 559 2.10 8.61 38.95
N SER A 560 1.02 8.02 38.42
CA SER A 560 0.33 6.92 39.08
C SER A 560 1.24 5.70 39.18
N THR A 561 1.30 5.10 40.36
CA THR A 561 2.00 3.83 40.60
C THR A 561 1.07 2.62 40.46
N GLY A 562 -0.24 2.85 40.45
CA GLY A 562 -1.26 1.82 40.26
C GLY A 562 -1.44 1.43 38.79
N PRO A 563 -1.95 0.21 38.52
CA PRO A 563 -2.28 -0.21 37.17
C PRO A 563 -3.41 0.64 36.58
N LEU A 564 -3.35 0.91 35.27
CA LEU A 564 -4.41 1.61 34.54
C LEU A 564 -5.33 0.60 33.87
N PRO A 565 -6.66 0.78 33.92
CA PRO A 565 -7.59 -0.13 33.24
C PRO A 565 -7.38 -0.06 31.73
N LEU A 566 -7.55 -1.20 31.06
CA LEU A 566 -7.54 -1.28 29.60
C LEU A 566 -8.68 -0.43 29.01
N ASP A 567 -8.43 0.15 27.84
CA ASP A 567 -9.46 0.82 27.08
C ASP A 567 -10.42 -0.21 26.46
N PRO A 568 -11.74 0.08 26.33
CA PRO A 568 -12.68 -0.86 25.71
C PRO A 568 -12.29 -1.32 24.30
N ASP A 569 -11.60 -0.48 23.52
CA ASP A 569 -11.08 -0.89 22.20
C ASP A 569 -9.93 -1.90 22.34
N ASP A 570 -9.07 -1.76 23.36
CA ASP A 570 -7.97 -2.70 23.64
C ASP A 570 -8.51 -4.05 24.15
N VAL A 571 -9.61 -4.03 24.93
CA VAL A 571 -10.34 -5.24 25.33
C VAL A 571 -10.93 -5.95 24.10
N SER A 572 -11.57 -5.18 23.21
CA SER A 572 -12.15 -5.70 21.98
C SER A 572 -11.08 -6.30 21.06
N LEU A 573 -9.92 -5.64 20.97
CA LEU A 573 -8.75 -6.13 20.23
C LEU A 573 -8.24 -7.46 20.79
N ALA A 574 -8.08 -7.56 22.12
CA ALA A 574 -7.62 -8.79 22.77
C ALA A 574 -8.56 -9.97 22.49
N SER A 575 -9.88 -9.75 22.59
CA SER A 575 -10.88 -10.79 22.31
C SER A 575 -10.92 -11.16 20.82
N LEU A 576 -10.83 -10.18 19.93
CA LEU A 576 -10.77 -10.42 18.48
C LEU A 576 -9.56 -11.28 18.07
N LEU A 577 -8.43 -11.07 18.74
CA LEU A 577 -7.20 -11.83 18.55
C LEU A 577 -7.14 -13.10 19.39
N LYS A 578 -8.21 -13.42 20.14
CA LYS A 578 -8.33 -14.61 20.99
C LYS A 578 -7.20 -14.77 22.00
N LEU A 579 -6.67 -13.66 22.50
CA LEU A 579 -5.63 -13.66 23.52
C LEU A 579 -6.18 -13.96 24.92
N ASP A 580 -7.49 -13.85 25.10
CA ASP A 580 -8.25 -14.07 26.33
C ASP A 580 -8.45 -15.56 26.66
N HIS A 581 -7.37 -16.33 26.68
CA HIS A 581 -7.40 -17.78 26.97
C HIS A 581 -6.44 -18.19 28.11
N TYR A 582 -6.46 -19.48 28.42
CA TYR A 582 -5.56 -20.14 29.37
C TYR A 582 -4.64 -21.10 28.60
N GLU A 583 -3.34 -21.05 28.89
CA GLU A 583 -2.34 -21.94 28.29
C GLU A 583 -1.86 -22.99 29.29
N ASP A 584 -1.21 -24.06 28.79
CA ASP A 584 -0.54 -25.02 29.65
C ASP A 584 0.70 -24.38 30.29
N ASP A 585 0.78 -24.44 31.60
CA ASP A 585 1.93 -23.99 32.37
C ASP A 585 3.00 -25.08 32.37
N TYR A 586 3.84 -25.09 31.33
CA TYR A 586 4.94 -26.04 31.21
C TYR A 586 6.02 -25.89 32.30
N ASP A 587 6.03 -24.76 33.02
CA ASP A 587 6.88 -24.55 34.20
C ASP A 587 6.27 -25.18 35.47
N SER A 588 4.99 -25.56 35.43
CA SER A 588 4.32 -26.27 36.52
C SER A 588 4.70 -27.75 36.54
N THR A 589 4.57 -28.38 37.72
CA THR A 589 4.81 -29.82 37.84
C THR A 589 3.73 -30.60 37.06
N PRO A 590 4.09 -31.46 36.09
CA PRO A 590 3.12 -32.20 35.31
C PRO A 590 2.34 -33.20 36.19
N MET A 591 1.01 -33.24 36.00
CA MET A 591 0.14 -34.21 36.65
C MET A 591 0.14 -35.53 35.85
N PRO A 592 0.48 -36.67 36.50
CA PRO A 592 0.45 -37.96 35.82
C PRO A 592 -0.98 -38.37 35.49
N THR A 593 -1.19 -38.86 34.26
CA THR A 593 -2.49 -39.43 33.84
C THR A 593 -2.37 -40.94 33.58
N PRO A 594 -3.46 -41.72 33.71
CA PRO A 594 -3.47 -43.16 33.46
C PRO A 594 -3.07 -43.57 32.03
N TYR A 595 -3.11 -42.63 31.08
CA TYR A 595 -2.83 -42.86 29.66
C TYR A 595 -1.41 -42.42 29.24
N GLY A 596 -0.54 -42.06 30.20
CA GLY A 596 0.88 -41.78 29.97
C GLY A 596 1.21 -40.40 29.39
N MET A 597 0.21 -39.61 28.99
CA MET A 597 0.41 -38.22 28.57
C MET A 597 0.33 -37.29 29.79
N PRO A 598 1.39 -36.55 30.16
CA PRO A 598 1.35 -35.60 31.27
C PRO A 598 0.36 -34.46 30.97
N VAL A 599 -0.43 -34.08 31.97
CA VAL A 599 -1.31 -32.90 31.91
C VAL A 599 -0.68 -31.80 32.76
N TYR A 600 -0.51 -30.61 32.19
CA TYR A 600 0.03 -29.45 32.88
C TYR A 600 -1.09 -28.63 33.51
N GLN A 601 -0.80 -27.88 34.58
CA GLN A 601 -1.76 -26.91 35.09
C GLN A 601 -1.99 -25.83 34.05
N LYS A 602 -3.17 -25.23 34.02
CA LYS A 602 -3.45 -24.09 33.15
C LYS A 602 -3.02 -22.79 33.83
N LYS A 603 -2.30 -21.91 33.13
CA LYS A 603 -2.06 -20.53 33.56
C LYS A 603 -2.84 -19.54 32.69
N ALA A 604 -3.33 -18.48 33.32
CA ALA A 604 -3.98 -17.40 32.61
C ALA A 604 -2.92 -16.62 31.81
N MET A 605 -3.23 -16.28 30.56
CA MET A 605 -2.37 -15.39 29.78
C MET A 605 -2.28 -14.01 30.45
N PRO A 606 -1.15 -13.29 30.33
CA PRO A 606 -0.99 -11.96 30.95
C PRO A 606 -2.13 -10.98 30.66
N ILE A 607 -2.76 -11.07 29.48
CA ILE A 607 -3.91 -10.25 29.11
C ILE A 607 -5.13 -10.45 30.03
N VAL A 608 -5.36 -11.66 30.55
CA VAL A 608 -6.46 -11.94 31.50
C VAL A 608 -6.24 -11.15 32.79
N THR A 609 -5.00 -11.13 33.30
CA THR A 609 -4.63 -10.30 34.45
C THR A 609 -4.79 -8.81 34.14
N TYR A 610 -4.46 -8.36 32.92
CA TYR A 610 -4.65 -6.96 32.53
C TYR A 610 -6.14 -6.59 32.41
N LEU A 611 -7.01 -7.50 31.99
CA LEU A 611 -8.45 -7.31 31.94
C LEU A 611 -9.05 -7.13 33.35
N GLU A 612 -8.57 -7.90 34.33
CA GLU A 612 -9.09 -7.87 35.71
C GLU A 612 -8.48 -6.73 36.54
N SER A 613 -7.17 -6.54 36.43
CA SER A 613 -6.38 -5.70 37.34
C SER A 613 -5.77 -4.46 36.69
N GLY A 614 -5.91 -4.29 35.37
CA GLY A 614 -5.29 -3.22 34.62
C GLY A 614 -3.81 -3.47 34.28
N VAL A 615 -3.25 -2.58 33.48
CA VAL A 615 -1.87 -2.63 32.99
C VAL A 615 -0.97 -1.75 33.84
N LYS A 616 0.11 -2.31 34.37
CA LYS A 616 1.16 -1.53 35.04
C LYS A 616 1.96 -0.75 34.01
N ILE A 617 2.09 0.55 34.22
CA ILE A 617 2.81 1.44 33.31
C ILE A 617 4.29 1.54 33.70
N PRO A 618 5.24 1.09 32.86
CA PRO A 618 6.66 1.28 33.12
C PRO A 618 7.06 2.75 33.04
N GLN A 619 8.01 3.17 33.88
CA GLN A 619 8.50 4.57 33.90
C GLN A 619 8.95 5.04 32.51
N ARG A 620 9.66 4.20 31.75
CA ARG A 620 10.10 4.50 30.38
C ARG A 620 8.93 4.88 29.45
N VAL A 621 7.76 4.26 29.62
CA VAL A 621 6.56 4.52 28.81
C VAL A 621 5.93 5.84 29.24
N ALA A 622 5.88 6.09 30.56
CA ALA A 622 5.42 7.38 31.09
C ALA A 622 6.31 8.53 30.62
N ASP A 623 7.63 8.35 30.61
CA ASP A 623 8.58 9.36 30.13
C ASP A 623 8.41 9.62 28.62
N GLN A 624 8.21 8.56 27.83
CA GLN A 624 7.94 8.65 26.39
C GLN A 624 6.65 9.44 26.11
N VAL A 625 5.54 9.14 26.80
CA VAL A 625 4.29 9.88 26.60
C VAL A 625 4.39 11.31 27.14
N ARG A 626 5.18 11.54 28.19
CA ARG A 626 5.39 12.87 28.78
C ARG A 626 5.99 13.86 27.77
N VAL A 627 6.97 13.42 26.97
CA VAL A 627 7.57 14.28 25.94
C VAL A 627 6.63 14.55 24.76
N GLN A 628 5.62 13.69 24.55
CA GLN A 628 4.63 13.80 23.47
C GLN A 628 3.38 14.62 23.84
N LEU A 629 3.22 15.05 25.10
CA LEU A 629 1.99 15.74 25.56
C LEU A 629 1.59 16.92 24.67
N ARG A 630 2.56 17.71 24.20
CA ARG A 630 2.29 18.86 23.33
C ARG A 630 1.70 18.42 21.99
N GLU A 631 2.28 17.39 21.40
CA GLU A 631 1.82 16.80 20.13
C GLU A 631 0.43 16.20 20.27
N ILE A 632 0.19 15.42 21.33
CA ILE A 632 -1.12 14.81 21.63
C ILE A 632 -2.19 15.90 21.78
N TRP A 633 -1.91 16.95 22.57
CA TRP A 633 -2.83 18.07 22.73
C TRP A 633 -3.11 18.77 21.39
N THR A 634 -2.08 19.06 20.61
CA THR A 634 -2.22 19.70 19.30
C THR A 634 -3.02 18.83 18.33
N ALA A 635 -2.81 17.51 18.32
CA ALA A 635 -3.56 16.59 17.47
C ALA A 635 -5.06 16.60 17.81
N TRP A 636 -5.42 16.61 19.10
CA TRP A 636 -6.81 16.66 19.55
C TRP A 636 -7.46 18.05 19.44
N ARG A 637 -6.70 19.13 19.66
CA ARG A 637 -7.25 20.50 19.81
C ARG A 637 -6.98 21.44 18.65
N GLY A 638 -5.95 21.17 17.83
CA GLY A 638 -5.53 22.01 16.72
C GLY A 638 -4.90 23.33 17.16
N GLN A 639 -4.39 23.36 18.39
CA GLN A 639 -3.79 24.51 19.08
C GLN A 639 -2.30 24.28 19.32
#